data_AF-A0A661V7P8-F1
#
_entry.id   AF-A0A661V7P8-F1
#
_cell.length_a   1.000
_cell.length_b   1.000
_cell.length_c   1.000
_cell.angle_alpha   90.00
_cell.angle_beta   90.00
_cell.angle_gamma   90.00
#
_symmetry.space_group_name_H-M   'P 1'
#
loop_
_entity.id
_entity.type
_entity.pdbx_description
1 polymer ?
#
loop_
_entity_poly.entity_id
_entity_poly.type
_entity_poly.pdbx_seq_one_letter_code
_entity_poly.pdbx_strand_id
1 'polypeptide(L)'
;LYIVYAADPDGNGTDEADIFFIKSTDGGSSWSSPLRVNDDSTKNDQFLPWMDVKSDGTIDIAWYDRRNDVNDSLWDVYFAKSTDGGSSFSQNIQLNDISFPTPTNLWMGEYLGLAVDSNYAFVAFTSSLTDIVTGDVYFDKVPNSLSTVYVDDDYNASTPGWQIDHFDTIQGAIDAVDVNGTVIVYNGTYTENIVVNKSITLQAGSNPVIDGNGTGDVIYISADWVTINGFTIQNSGTNWGDAGIEIATSNQCNVSRNNISTSNAGIVLSSSNNNVVLNNSIINNQYGIVGSSSSNNTISGNTINSNNYGDGIYLSSSSNNTISHNTITSNNAAGIYFDPSCNYNTISGNNISSNDDGIDIYGSVSNNYNTLSGNTIWNNSGYGIYFDWSRSNTISNNTISSNNYDGVWLFGSDNTTVFGNNILSNNEDGIYIEESDNNNVSDNIISNNGWRGIYIEESDNNTVSDNTIGNNSVYGVYIYSSIYNTLTGNTLTYNFDGIRLGLSNHITITNNTIANSNYSGIWVSSSSTNNTITNNTISHNRYGVQFSDSNHSTIANNSISNSSWYGMIFDNSNNNTVSGNTISNNGWRGLHLYSSSDGNLIYNNYFNNTNNAYDDGNNTWNITKTFGTNIINGSYLGGNFWSDYAGSDTNGDGLGDTDLPYNCSGNIANGGDWHPLVTPSAPSIDYITITFGTENEIPPGNMSTGFTFTMYATAFNTSTKGSLGPIPVNWSIANYGSNASINTSFGTSVLFSSGTQNG
;
A
#
# COMPACT_ATOMS: atom_id res chain seq x y z
N LEU A 1 14.37 64.95 -1.77
CA LEU A 1 14.20 65.76 -3.00
C LEU A 1 14.79 64.96 -4.15
N TYR A 2 14.11 64.93 -5.29
CA TYR A 2 14.55 64.24 -6.50
C TYR A 2 14.53 65.23 -7.66
N ILE A 3 15.52 65.15 -8.54
CA ILE A 3 15.58 65.93 -9.77
C ILE A 3 15.94 64.99 -10.90
N VAL A 4 15.17 65.07 -12.00
CA VAL A 4 15.52 64.50 -13.29
C VAL A 4 15.79 65.63 -14.28
N TYR A 5 16.80 65.49 -15.13
CA TYR A 5 17.18 66.51 -16.11
C TYR A 5 17.88 65.87 -17.31
N ALA A 6 17.91 66.57 -18.44
CA ALA A 6 18.71 66.18 -19.61
C ALA A 6 20.02 66.99 -19.62
N ALA A 7 21.15 66.35 -19.94
CA ALA A 7 22.45 67.02 -20.06
C ALA A 7 23.41 66.27 -21.01
N ASP A 8 24.35 67.00 -21.60
CA ASP A 8 25.48 66.43 -22.37
C ASP A 8 26.32 65.53 -21.44
N PRO A 9 26.42 64.21 -21.70
CA PRO A 9 27.05 63.25 -20.79
C PRO A 9 28.57 63.34 -20.75
N ASP A 10 29.22 63.79 -21.82
CA ASP A 10 30.67 63.77 -21.96
C ASP A 10 31.29 65.15 -22.20
N GLY A 11 30.45 66.18 -22.37
CA GLY A 11 30.83 67.58 -22.54
C GLY A 11 31.58 67.86 -23.85
N ASN A 12 31.57 66.92 -24.79
CA ASN A 12 32.30 67.02 -26.05
C ASN A 12 31.38 67.21 -27.27
N GLY A 13 30.06 67.20 -27.06
CA GLY A 13 29.04 67.44 -28.08
C GLY A 13 28.94 66.36 -29.15
N THR A 14 29.41 65.15 -28.88
CA THR A 14 29.19 64.00 -29.78
C THR A 14 27.93 63.21 -29.45
N ASP A 15 27.44 63.35 -28.22
CA ASP A 15 26.16 62.89 -27.69
C ASP A 15 25.59 64.13 -26.98
N GLU A 16 24.50 64.73 -27.48
CA GLU A 16 24.10 66.08 -27.04
C GLU A 16 23.27 66.07 -25.76
N ALA A 17 22.59 64.96 -25.42
CA ALA A 17 21.75 64.90 -24.24
C ALA A 17 21.40 63.47 -23.78
N ASP A 18 21.69 63.18 -22.51
CA ASP A 18 21.26 61.99 -21.76
C ASP A 18 20.31 62.37 -20.60
N ILE A 19 19.48 61.45 -20.14
CA ILE A 19 18.64 61.65 -18.95
C ILE A 19 19.41 61.29 -17.68
N PHE A 20 19.53 62.25 -16.77
CA PHE A 20 20.19 62.10 -15.49
C PHE A 20 19.25 62.29 -14.31
N PHE A 21 19.53 61.56 -13.24
CA PHE A 21 18.86 61.64 -11.96
C PHE A 21 19.84 62.01 -10.85
N ILE A 22 19.42 62.92 -9.96
CA ILE A 22 20.09 63.21 -8.69
C ILE A 22 19.09 63.25 -7.54
N LYS A 23 19.54 62.85 -6.35
CA LYS A 23 18.74 62.90 -5.13
C LYS A 23 19.43 63.63 -4.00
N SER A 24 18.62 64.24 -3.14
CA SER A 24 19.04 64.81 -1.87
C SER A 24 18.16 64.29 -0.75
N THR A 25 18.80 63.75 0.29
CA THR A 25 18.16 63.23 1.50
C THR A 25 18.21 64.21 2.66
N ASP A 26 18.87 65.37 2.51
CA ASP A 26 19.11 66.38 3.55
C ASP A 26 18.46 67.74 3.23
N GLY A 27 17.35 67.72 2.48
CA GLY A 27 16.59 68.91 2.14
C GLY A 27 17.24 69.82 1.10
N GLY A 28 18.17 69.30 0.29
CA GLY A 28 18.85 70.01 -0.79
C GLY A 28 20.22 70.58 -0.41
N SER A 29 20.75 70.23 0.77
CA SER A 29 22.06 70.70 1.25
C SER A 29 23.21 70.00 0.53
N SER A 30 23.04 68.73 0.18
CA SER A 30 23.94 67.95 -0.68
C SER A 30 23.15 67.07 -1.65
N TRP A 31 23.79 66.70 -2.77
CA TRP A 31 23.21 65.90 -3.84
C TRP A 31 24.08 64.68 -4.14
N SER A 32 23.46 63.58 -4.58
CA SER A 32 24.18 62.43 -5.12
C SER A 32 24.95 62.80 -6.39
N SER A 33 25.93 61.98 -6.76
CA SER A 33 26.46 62.00 -8.13
C SER A 33 25.34 61.77 -9.15
N PRO A 34 25.39 62.40 -10.34
CA PRO A 34 24.46 62.11 -11.42
C PRO A 34 24.45 60.63 -11.79
N LEU A 35 23.25 60.06 -11.90
CA LEU A 35 23.02 58.70 -12.38
C LEU A 35 22.31 58.80 -13.73
N ARG A 36 22.90 58.26 -14.80
CA ARG A 36 22.24 58.15 -16.11
C ARG A 36 21.06 57.18 -15.99
N VAL A 37 19.90 57.56 -16.51
CA VAL A 37 18.63 56.82 -16.45
C VAL A 37 18.43 56.02 -17.73
N ASN A 38 18.76 56.62 -18.89
CA ASN A 38 18.66 55.94 -20.17
C ASN A 38 19.77 54.88 -20.32
N ASP A 39 19.43 53.71 -20.89
CA ASP A 39 20.28 52.52 -20.98
C ASP A 39 20.80 52.22 -22.40
N ASP A 40 20.70 53.20 -23.31
CA ASP A 40 21.18 53.04 -24.69
C ASP A 40 22.71 53.15 -24.80
N SER A 41 23.22 52.76 -25.96
CA SER A 41 24.65 52.86 -26.32
C SER A 41 24.87 53.75 -27.53
N THR A 42 23.83 54.48 -27.94
CA THR A 42 23.86 55.38 -29.09
C THR A 42 24.43 56.72 -28.68
N LYS A 43 24.48 57.65 -29.62
CA LYS A 43 24.81 59.06 -29.38
C LYS A 43 23.66 59.98 -29.75
N ASN A 44 22.48 59.39 -29.90
CA ASN A 44 21.26 60.07 -30.29
C ASN A 44 20.62 60.68 -29.05
N ASP A 45 19.88 61.76 -29.22
CA ASP A 45 19.44 62.58 -28.09
C ASP A 45 18.32 61.95 -27.24
N GLN A 46 18.40 62.15 -25.93
CA GLN A 46 17.32 61.96 -24.95
C GLN A 46 17.01 63.27 -24.22
N PHE A 47 15.73 63.65 -24.17
CA PHE A 47 15.36 64.97 -23.69
C PHE A 47 13.96 65.05 -23.07
N LEU A 48 13.71 66.17 -22.39
CA LEU A 48 12.43 66.54 -21.79
C LEU A 48 11.88 65.48 -20.81
N PRO A 49 12.62 65.08 -19.77
CA PRO A 49 12.14 64.10 -18.82
C PRO A 49 11.02 64.65 -17.92
N TRP A 50 10.10 63.77 -17.53
CA TRP A 50 9.10 63.98 -16.49
C TRP A 50 9.22 62.90 -15.43
N MET A 51 8.93 63.22 -14.18
CA MET A 51 9.03 62.28 -13.05
C MET A 51 7.87 62.47 -12.09
N ASP A 52 7.39 61.37 -11.51
CA ASP A 52 6.48 61.37 -10.37
C ASP A 52 6.86 60.23 -9.40
N VAL A 53 6.38 60.31 -8.15
CA VAL A 53 6.78 59.38 -7.08
C VAL A 53 5.56 58.79 -6.41
N LYS A 54 5.47 57.46 -6.42
CA LYS A 54 4.39 56.70 -5.80
C LYS A 54 4.46 56.79 -4.27
N SER A 55 3.34 56.46 -3.62
CA SER A 55 3.26 56.46 -2.15
C SER A 55 4.21 55.48 -1.46
N ASP A 56 4.68 54.44 -2.17
CA ASP A 56 5.66 53.47 -1.70
C ASP A 56 7.13 53.92 -1.91
N GLY A 57 7.34 55.10 -2.52
CA GLY A 57 8.66 55.64 -2.82
C GLY A 57 9.22 55.22 -4.18
N THR A 58 8.47 54.46 -4.98
CA THR A 58 8.85 54.16 -6.37
C THR A 58 8.88 55.43 -7.20
N ILE A 59 9.99 55.65 -7.90
CA ILE A 59 10.20 56.81 -8.76
C ILE A 59 9.97 56.38 -10.21
N ASP A 60 9.02 57.01 -10.89
CA ASP A 60 8.70 56.74 -12.28
C ASP A 60 9.17 57.92 -13.14
N ILE A 61 9.84 57.66 -14.25
CA ILE A 61 10.41 58.66 -15.15
C ILE A 61 10.04 58.33 -16.59
N ALA A 62 9.57 59.32 -17.36
CA ALA A 62 9.35 59.21 -18.80
C ALA A 62 10.10 60.33 -19.54
N TRP A 63 10.53 60.10 -20.78
CA TRP A 63 11.23 61.09 -21.61
C TRP A 63 11.04 60.81 -23.10
N TYR A 64 11.44 61.76 -23.94
CA TYR A 64 11.54 61.54 -25.39
C TYR A 64 12.94 61.09 -25.77
N ASP A 65 13.02 60.12 -26.68
CA ASP A 65 14.25 59.41 -27.03
C ASP A 65 14.35 59.24 -28.55
N ARG A 66 15.55 59.32 -29.10
CA ARG A 66 15.80 59.12 -30.54
C ARG A 66 16.73 57.95 -30.85
N ARG A 67 17.02 57.09 -29.87
CA ARG A 67 17.96 55.95 -30.02
C ARG A 67 17.66 55.02 -31.19
N ASN A 68 16.40 54.93 -31.62
CA ASN A 68 15.97 54.01 -32.68
C ASN A 68 16.12 54.57 -34.11
N ASP A 69 16.41 55.87 -34.29
CA ASP A 69 16.58 56.48 -35.61
C ASP A 69 18.04 56.75 -35.94
N VAL A 70 18.55 56.10 -36.99
CA VAL A 70 19.94 56.32 -37.47
C VAL A 70 20.22 57.77 -37.90
N ASN A 71 19.18 58.58 -38.17
CA ASN A 71 19.31 60.00 -38.51
C ASN A 71 19.00 60.94 -37.34
N ASP A 72 18.76 60.40 -36.15
CA ASP A 72 18.50 61.17 -34.92
C ASP A 72 17.39 62.22 -35.07
N SER A 73 16.35 61.88 -35.84
CA SER A 73 15.27 62.77 -36.29
C SER A 73 13.88 62.27 -35.91
N LEU A 74 13.66 60.96 -35.77
CA LEU A 74 12.41 60.35 -35.30
C LEU A 74 12.45 60.11 -33.78
N TRP A 75 11.28 60.25 -33.18
CA TRP A 75 11.09 60.34 -31.75
C TRP A 75 10.31 59.12 -31.26
N ASP A 76 10.71 58.65 -30.10
CA ASP A 76 10.00 57.68 -29.28
C ASP A 76 9.82 58.23 -27.86
N VAL A 77 8.97 57.59 -27.08
CA VAL A 77 8.73 57.88 -25.67
C VAL A 77 9.21 56.69 -24.87
N TYR A 78 10.11 56.92 -23.93
CA TYR A 78 10.66 55.89 -23.07
C TYR A 78 10.33 56.13 -21.61
N PHE A 79 10.35 55.05 -20.83
CA PHE A 79 10.02 55.01 -19.42
C PHE A 79 11.03 54.17 -18.65
N ALA A 80 11.35 54.58 -17.42
CA ALA A 80 12.08 53.76 -16.45
C ALA A 80 11.57 54.04 -15.04
N LYS A 81 11.68 53.04 -14.16
CA LYS A 81 11.31 53.17 -12.74
C LYS A 81 12.46 52.80 -11.81
N SER A 82 12.42 53.33 -10.60
CA SER A 82 13.33 52.96 -9.51
C SER A 82 12.55 52.60 -8.26
N THR A 83 12.71 51.37 -7.80
CA THR A 83 12.10 50.84 -6.55
C THR A 83 13.07 50.91 -5.36
N ASP A 84 14.29 51.43 -5.56
CA ASP A 84 15.36 51.52 -4.55
C ASP A 84 15.71 52.98 -4.18
N GLY A 85 14.74 53.88 -4.38
CA GLY A 85 14.85 55.31 -4.06
C GLY A 85 15.86 56.05 -4.94
N GLY A 86 15.99 55.65 -6.22
CA GLY A 86 16.87 56.26 -7.21
C GLY A 86 18.34 55.87 -7.02
N SER A 87 18.62 54.64 -6.63
CA SER A 87 19.97 54.08 -6.58
C SER A 87 20.30 53.31 -7.87
N SER A 88 19.28 52.73 -8.50
CA SER A 88 19.30 52.15 -9.86
C SER A 88 17.95 52.35 -10.55
N PHE A 89 17.91 52.18 -11.87
CA PHE A 89 16.70 52.26 -12.69
C PHE A 89 16.48 50.95 -13.47
N SER A 90 15.22 50.62 -13.73
CA SER A 90 14.82 49.49 -14.56
C SER A 90 15.32 49.65 -16.00
N GLN A 91 15.37 48.54 -16.73
CA GLN A 91 15.47 48.59 -18.19
C GLN A 91 14.43 49.55 -18.76
N ASN A 92 14.84 50.33 -19.76
CA ASN A 92 13.97 51.32 -20.37
C ASN A 92 12.91 50.65 -21.24
N ILE A 93 11.68 51.15 -21.15
CA ILE A 93 10.52 50.63 -21.88
C ILE A 93 10.07 51.70 -22.88
N GLN A 94 9.98 51.35 -24.15
CA GLN A 94 9.35 52.20 -25.17
C GLN A 94 7.83 52.13 -25.02
N LEU A 95 7.15 53.28 -24.99
CA LEU A 95 5.70 53.38 -24.77
C LEU A 95 4.89 53.57 -26.07
N ASN A 96 5.53 54.00 -27.16
CA ASN A 96 4.86 54.24 -28.45
C ASN A 96 5.23 53.15 -29.48
N ASP A 97 4.24 52.71 -30.25
CA ASP A 97 4.41 51.65 -31.25
C ASP A 97 5.17 52.09 -32.51
N ILE A 98 5.06 53.38 -32.88
CA ILE A 98 5.63 53.92 -34.12
C ILE A 98 6.40 55.19 -33.80
N SER A 99 7.68 55.24 -34.21
CA SER A 99 8.49 56.44 -34.12
C SER A 99 7.92 57.55 -34.99
N PHE A 100 7.91 58.77 -34.49
CA PHE A 100 7.24 59.89 -35.14
C PHE A 100 8.18 61.08 -35.37
N PRO A 101 7.99 61.83 -36.47
CA PRO A 101 8.82 62.99 -36.74
C PRO A 101 8.45 64.18 -35.85
N THR A 102 9.29 65.22 -35.88
CA THR A 102 8.98 66.52 -35.29
C THR A 102 7.77 67.18 -36.00
N PRO A 103 6.71 67.62 -35.27
CA PRO A 103 5.63 68.41 -35.84
C PRO A 103 6.15 69.73 -36.43
N THR A 104 5.50 70.19 -37.49
CA THR A 104 5.99 71.33 -38.29
C THR A 104 5.68 72.72 -37.71
N ASN A 105 4.75 72.85 -36.76
CA ASN A 105 4.31 74.14 -36.18
C ASN A 105 4.11 74.13 -34.65
N LEU A 106 4.56 73.09 -33.93
CA LEU A 106 4.55 73.06 -32.46
C LEU A 106 5.95 73.23 -31.89
N TRP A 107 6.01 73.84 -30.69
CA TRP A 107 7.19 73.79 -29.84
C TRP A 107 7.15 72.44 -29.10
N MET A 108 8.11 71.57 -29.40
CA MET A 108 8.14 70.24 -28.79
C MET A 108 8.56 70.32 -27.32
N GLY A 109 7.85 69.57 -26.46
CA GLY A 109 8.07 69.52 -25.00
C GLY A 109 7.02 70.18 -24.13
N GLU A 110 5.98 70.79 -24.71
CA GLU A 110 4.90 71.41 -23.93
C GLU A 110 3.91 70.39 -23.30
N TYR A 111 3.95 69.11 -23.69
CA TYR A 111 2.89 68.13 -23.36
C TYR A 111 3.39 66.69 -23.09
N LEU A 112 4.54 66.50 -22.42
CA LEU A 112 4.82 65.26 -21.70
C LEU A 112 4.31 65.41 -20.27
N GLY A 113 3.47 64.50 -19.81
CA GLY A 113 2.97 64.48 -18.44
C GLY A 113 2.99 63.06 -17.89
N LEU A 114 3.42 62.91 -16.65
CA LEU A 114 3.35 61.66 -15.93
C LEU A 114 2.65 61.89 -14.58
N ALA A 115 1.69 61.02 -14.28
CA ALA A 115 1.00 60.94 -13.00
C ALA A 115 1.04 59.50 -12.49
N VAL A 116 1.05 59.28 -11.18
CA VAL A 116 1.09 57.92 -10.61
C VAL A 116 -0.03 57.69 -9.59
N ASP A 117 -0.48 56.43 -9.51
CA ASP A 117 -1.17 55.90 -8.34
C ASP A 117 -0.36 54.73 -7.74
N SER A 118 -0.91 54.00 -6.76
CA SER A 118 -0.19 52.89 -6.13
C SER A 118 0.15 51.73 -7.08
N ASN A 119 -0.55 51.64 -8.22
CA ASN A 119 -0.54 50.49 -9.12
C ASN A 119 -0.05 50.83 -10.52
N TYR A 120 -0.13 52.09 -10.96
CA TYR A 120 0.18 52.49 -12.33
C TYR A 120 0.91 53.83 -12.40
N ALA A 121 1.72 53.95 -13.45
CA ALA A 121 2.20 55.21 -13.99
C ALA A 121 1.34 55.53 -15.23
N PHE A 122 0.95 56.78 -15.39
CA PHE A 122 0.05 57.28 -16.42
C PHE A 122 0.80 58.34 -17.22
N VAL A 123 1.25 57.99 -18.43
CA VAL A 123 2.08 58.87 -19.27
C VAL A 123 1.23 59.41 -20.41
N ALA A 124 1.08 60.73 -20.48
CA ALA A 124 0.51 61.42 -21.63
C ALA A 124 1.64 62.08 -22.42
N PHE A 125 1.63 61.92 -23.74
CA PHE A 125 2.65 62.47 -24.63
C PHE A 125 2.04 62.96 -25.94
N THR A 126 2.62 63.99 -26.53
CA THR A 126 2.25 64.42 -27.89
C THR A 126 3.03 63.65 -28.93
N SER A 127 2.35 63.24 -30.00
CA SER A 127 2.94 62.61 -31.18
C SER A 127 2.34 63.21 -32.46
N SER A 128 3.11 63.21 -33.56
CA SER A 128 2.71 63.76 -34.85
C SER A 128 2.20 62.70 -35.84
N LEU A 129 1.89 61.48 -35.38
CA LEU A 129 1.54 60.34 -36.24
C LEU A 129 0.30 60.60 -37.09
N THR A 130 -0.75 61.20 -36.50
CA THR A 130 -2.04 61.47 -37.15
C THR A 130 -2.16 62.91 -37.67
N ASP A 131 -1.48 63.86 -37.03
CA ASP A 131 -1.42 65.27 -37.45
C ASP A 131 0.02 65.80 -37.38
N ILE A 132 0.65 65.94 -38.54
CA ILE A 132 2.03 66.46 -38.69
C ILE A 132 2.15 67.97 -38.45
N VAL A 133 1.03 68.70 -38.39
CA VAL A 133 0.97 70.15 -38.22
C VAL A 133 0.82 70.52 -36.76
N THR A 134 -0.13 69.92 -36.04
CA THR A 134 -0.43 70.26 -34.64
C THR A 134 -0.14 69.15 -33.64
N GLY A 135 0.16 67.92 -34.06
CA GLY A 135 0.24 66.77 -33.15
C GLY A 135 -1.09 66.43 -32.47
N ASP A 136 -1.19 65.21 -31.95
CA ASP A 136 -2.28 64.73 -31.10
C ASP A 136 -1.71 64.24 -29.76
N VAL A 137 -2.52 64.26 -28.70
CA VAL A 137 -2.14 63.74 -27.38
C VAL A 137 -2.53 62.27 -27.28
N TYR A 138 -1.53 61.45 -26.99
CA TYR A 138 -1.64 60.03 -26.71
C TYR A 138 -1.41 59.78 -25.23
N PHE A 139 -1.82 58.60 -24.79
CA PHE A 139 -1.70 58.18 -23.41
C PHE A 139 -1.36 56.70 -23.37
N ASP A 140 -0.47 56.35 -22.43
CA ASP A 140 -0.16 54.98 -22.07
C ASP A 140 -0.09 54.82 -20.54
N LYS A 141 -0.25 53.58 -20.06
CA LYS A 141 -0.14 53.24 -18.64
C LYS A 141 0.91 52.15 -18.43
N VAL A 142 1.73 52.31 -17.39
CA VAL A 142 2.76 51.34 -17.01
C VAL A 142 2.44 50.76 -15.63
N PRO A 143 2.25 49.45 -15.48
CA PRO A 143 1.97 48.84 -14.19
C PRO A 143 3.19 48.91 -13.25
N ASN A 144 2.91 49.06 -11.96
CA ASN A 144 3.93 49.07 -10.92
C ASN A 144 4.64 47.73 -10.79
N SER A 145 3.90 46.63 -11.02
CA SER A 145 4.39 45.25 -11.00
C SER A 145 3.75 44.47 -12.14
N LEU A 146 4.52 43.57 -12.76
CA LEU A 146 4.02 42.59 -13.71
C LEU A 146 3.66 41.31 -12.95
N SER A 147 2.78 41.44 -11.95
CA SER A 147 2.31 40.30 -11.14
C SER A 147 1.41 39.34 -11.91
N THR A 148 0.81 39.79 -13.02
CA THR A 148 0.09 38.96 -13.97
C THR A 148 0.39 39.45 -15.37
N VAL A 149 0.71 38.52 -16.27
CA VAL A 149 0.94 38.78 -17.69
C VAL A 149 0.14 37.80 -18.53
N TYR A 150 -0.12 38.15 -19.78
CA TYR A 150 -1.00 37.41 -20.69
C TYR A 150 -0.25 37.03 -21.96
N VAL A 151 -0.51 35.83 -22.48
CA VAL A 151 0.12 35.31 -23.70
C VAL A 151 -0.95 34.89 -24.70
N ASP A 152 -0.84 35.35 -25.94
CA ASP A 152 -1.74 35.00 -27.04
C ASP A 152 -0.92 35.01 -28.35
N ASP A 153 -0.91 33.91 -29.10
CA ASP A 153 -0.13 33.76 -30.35
C ASP A 153 -0.72 34.60 -31.51
N ASP A 154 -1.97 35.04 -31.38
CA ASP A 154 -2.57 36.02 -32.29
C ASP A 154 -2.15 37.46 -31.97
N TYR A 155 -1.59 37.70 -30.78
CA TYR A 155 -1.08 39.00 -30.38
C TYR A 155 0.26 39.23 -31.09
N ASN A 156 0.42 40.40 -31.71
CA ASN A 156 1.71 40.92 -32.18
C ASN A 156 1.71 42.46 -32.11
N ALA A 157 2.85 43.11 -32.38
CA ALA A 157 2.99 44.58 -32.33
C ALA A 157 1.97 45.39 -33.16
N SER A 158 1.22 44.77 -34.07
CA SER A 158 0.12 45.42 -34.80
C SER A 158 -1.26 45.28 -34.14
N THR A 159 -1.35 44.60 -32.98
CA THR A 159 -2.60 44.33 -32.28
C THR A 159 -2.99 45.54 -31.43
N PRO A 160 -4.18 46.13 -31.66
CA PRO A 160 -4.60 47.32 -30.91
C PRO A 160 -4.64 47.05 -29.40
N GLY A 161 -3.88 47.84 -28.63
CA GLY A 161 -3.82 47.72 -27.18
C GLY A 161 -2.64 46.90 -26.65
N TRP A 162 -1.62 46.57 -27.50
CA TRP A 162 -0.34 45.99 -27.10
C TRP A 162 0.23 46.75 -25.90
N GLN A 163 0.09 46.14 -24.73
CA GLN A 163 0.53 46.68 -23.44
C GLN A 163 1.70 45.85 -22.96
N ILE A 164 2.52 46.45 -22.10
CA ILE A 164 3.71 45.85 -21.48
C ILE A 164 3.45 44.52 -20.73
N ASP A 165 2.20 44.18 -20.44
CA ASP A 165 1.78 42.95 -19.76
C ASP A 165 1.24 41.85 -20.72
N HIS A 166 1.34 42.04 -22.03
CA HIS A 166 0.90 41.07 -23.04
C HIS A 166 2.05 40.66 -23.97
N PHE A 167 2.11 39.37 -24.31
CA PHE A 167 3.20 38.75 -25.05
C PHE A 167 2.67 37.80 -26.12
N ASP A 168 3.45 37.61 -27.18
CA ASP A 168 3.21 36.64 -28.26
C ASP A 168 3.88 35.28 -28.02
N THR A 169 4.85 35.25 -27.09
CA THR A 169 5.60 34.06 -26.69
C THR A 169 5.47 33.80 -25.20
N ILE A 170 5.44 32.52 -24.83
CA ILE A 170 5.36 32.11 -23.42
C ILE A 170 6.68 32.45 -22.71
N GLN A 171 7.83 32.21 -23.36
CA GLN A 171 9.11 32.53 -22.73
C GLN A 171 9.27 34.03 -22.46
N GLY A 172 8.85 34.91 -23.39
CA GLY A 172 8.91 36.36 -23.18
C GLY A 172 8.09 36.81 -21.98
N ALA A 173 6.89 36.24 -21.80
CA ALA A 173 6.05 36.51 -20.65
C ALA A 173 6.65 36.00 -19.34
N ILE A 174 7.25 34.80 -19.35
CA ILE A 174 7.99 34.27 -18.21
C ILE A 174 9.14 35.21 -17.89
N ASP A 175 9.93 35.66 -18.84
CA ASP A 175 11.07 36.55 -18.58
C ASP A 175 10.63 37.88 -17.94
N ALA A 176 9.49 38.41 -18.35
CA ALA A 176 8.96 39.69 -17.86
C ALA A 176 8.20 39.62 -16.52
N VAL A 177 7.48 38.54 -16.22
CA VAL A 177 6.61 38.46 -15.02
C VAL A 177 7.42 38.56 -13.72
N ASP A 178 6.88 39.21 -12.70
CA ASP A 178 7.53 39.28 -11.39
C ASP A 178 7.62 37.90 -10.72
N VAL A 179 8.58 37.71 -9.81
CA VAL A 179 8.65 36.51 -8.97
C VAL A 179 7.36 36.37 -8.16
N ASN A 180 6.82 35.16 -8.10
CA ASN A 180 5.50 34.77 -7.60
C ASN A 180 4.33 35.29 -8.45
N GLY A 181 4.59 35.84 -9.62
CA GLY A 181 3.57 36.29 -10.56
C GLY A 181 2.94 35.14 -11.35
N THR A 182 1.93 35.49 -12.15
CA THR A 182 1.12 34.54 -12.94
C THR A 182 1.23 34.86 -14.43
N VAL A 183 1.52 33.83 -15.24
CA VAL A 183 1.47 33.89 -16.70
C VAL A 183 0.20 33.17 -17.14
N ILE A 184 -0.72 33.89 -17.77
CA ILE A 184 -1.98 33.33 -18.31
C ILE A 184 -1.85 33.17 -19.81
N VAL A 185 -1.94 31.93 -20.30
CA VAL A 185 -1.76 31.61 -21.72
C VAL A 185 -3.09 31.29 -22.37
N TYR A 186 -3.49 32.07 -23.37
CA TYR A 186 -4.72 31.87 -24.13
C TYR A 186 -4.61 30.71 -25.12
N ASN A 187 -5.71 30.42 -25.82
CA ASN A 187 -5.74 29.27 -26.73
C ASN A 187 -4.88 29.54 -27.96
N GLY A 188 -3.84 28.75 -28.14
CA GLY A 188 -2.91 28.84 -29.26
C GLY A 188 -2.00 27.63 -29.33
N THR A 189 -1.19 27.54 -30.38
CA THR A 189 -0.12 26.54 -30.47
C THR A 189 1.23 27.24 -30.42
N TYR A 190 1.92 27.08 -29.30
CA TYR A 190 3.19 27.71 -29.01
C TYR A 190 4.31 26.71 -29.28
N THR A 191 5.05 26.91 -30.38
CA THR A 191 6.22 26.09 -30.71
C THR A 191 7.46 26.64 -30.01
N GLU A 192 7.67 26.21 -28.77
CA GLU A 192 8.70 26.73 -27.87
C GLU A 192 9.23 25.62 -26.95
N ASN A 193 10.47 25.77 -26.49
CA ASN A 193 11.01 25.03 -25.35
C ASN A 193 11.15 25.99 -24.17
N ILE A 194 10.33 25.78 -23.15
CA ILE A 194 10.10 26.76 -22.07
C ILE A 194 11.05 26.50 -20.90
N VAL A 195 11.71 27.54 -20.41
CA VAL A 195 12.55 27.50 -19.21
C VAL A 195 11.92 28.33 -18.10
N VAL A 196 11.52 27.65 -17.02
CA VAL A 196 10.98 28.29 -15.81
C VAL A 196 12.06 28.32 -14.73
N ASN A 197 12.76 29.45 -14.63
CA ASN A 197 13.91 29.67 -13.73
C ASN A 197 13.60 30.58 -12.54
N LYS A 198 12.32 30.91 -12.33
CA LYS A 198 11.83 31.67 -11.17
C LYS A 198 10.47 31.16 -10.72
N SER A 199 10.17 31.32 -9.43
CA SER A 199 8.91 30.89 -8.83
C SER A 199 7.74 31.64 -9.44
N ILE A 200 6.88 30.97 -10.20
CA ILE A 200 5.72 31.57 -10.88
C ILE A 200 4.57 30.56 -10.98
N THR A 201 3.39 31.05 -11.34
CA THR A 201 2.28 30.23 -11.83
C THR A 201 2.15 30.38 -13.34
N LEU A 202 2.37 29.31 -14.10
CA LEU A 202 2.03 29.21 -15.52
C LEU A 202 0.67 28.52 -15.64
N GLN A 203 -0.32 29.24 -16.15
CA GLN A 203 -1.71 28.82 -16.16
C GLN A 203 -2.33 28.91 -17.56
N ALA A 204 -2.94 27.81 -17.99
CA ALA A 204 -3.77 27.78 -19.18
C ALA A 204 -5.09 28.55 -18.98
N GLY A 205 -5.42 29.42 -19.94
CA GLY A 205 -6.71 30.11 -20.04
C GLY A 205 -7.77 29.26 -20.74
N SER A 206 -7.46 28.75 -21.95
CA SER A 206 -8.45 28.07 -22.81
C SER A 206 -7.86 26.92 -23.66
N ASN A 207 -7.11 26.02 -23.02
CA ASN A 207 -6.42 24.84 -23.61
C ASN A 207 -5.27 25.14 -24.62
N PRO A 208 -4.30 26.01 -24.29
CA PRO A 208 -3.06 26.14 -25.06
C PRO A 208 -2.32 24.82 -25.27
N VAL A 209 -1.67 24.70 -26.43
CA VAL A 209 -0.71 23.64 -26.76
C VAL A 209 0.70 24.22 -26.72
N ILE A 210 1.61 23.57 -25.99
CA ILE A 210 3.05 23.83 -26.05
C ILE A 210 3.71 22.66 -26.79
N ASP A 211 4.40 22.96 -27.88
CA ASP A 211 5.01 21.99 -28.79
C ASP A 211 6.53 22.17 -28.83
N GLY A 212 7.28 21.17 -28.33
CA GLY A 212 8.75 21.22 -28.29
C GLY A 212 9.45 20.95 -29.63
N ASN A 213 8.67 20.74 -30.71
CA ASN A 213 9.16 20.52 -32.07
C ASN A 213 10.18 19.37 -32.21
N GLY A 214 10.07 18.35 -31.35
CA GLY A 214 10.94 17.17 -31.35
C GLY A 214 12.32 17.41 -30.76
N THR A 215 12.51 18.42 -29.91
CA THR A 215 13.82 18.79 -29.34
C THR A 215 13.73 19.09 -27.85
N GLY A 216 14.68 18.57 -27.05
CA GLY A 216 14.84 18.89 -25.62
C GLY A 216 13.57 18.65 -24.79
N ASP A 217 13.52 19.26 -23.61
CA ASP A 217 12.31 19.32 -22.80
C ASP A 217 11.35 20.38 -23.33
N VAL A 218 10.06 20.07 -23.36
CA VAL A 218 9.05 21.07 -23.75
C VAL A 218 8.93 22.14 -22.65
N ILE A 219 8.96 21.73 -21.38
CA ILE A 219 9.04 22.63 -20.21
C ILE A 219 10.13 22.13 -19.26
N TYR A 220 11.12 22.97 -19.00
CA TYR A 220 12.21 22.74 -18.06
C TYR A 220 12.07 23.65 -16.84
N ILE A 221 11.87 23.07 -15.66
CA ILE A 221 11.70 23.78 -14.38
C ILE A 221 13.00 23.69 -13.56
N SER A 222 13.55 24.86 -13.23
CA SER A 222 14.81 25.02 -12.47
C SER A 222 14.67 25.94 -11.25
N ALA A 223 13.44 26.31 -10.89
CA ALA A 223 13.14 27.06 -9.68
C ALA A 223 12.12 26.33 -8.80
N ASP A 224 12.26 26.53 -7.50
CA ASP A 224 11.28 26.07 -6.51
C ASP A 224 9.95 26.83 -6.64
N TRP A 225 8.88 26.26 -6.09
CA TRP A 225 7.56 26.89 -5.99
C TRP A 225 6.92 27.27 -7.34
N VAL A 226 7.21 26.50 -8.39
CA VAL A 226 6.59 26.66 -9.71
C VAL A 226 5.29 25.89 -9.80
N THR A 227 4.25 26.51 -10.35
CA THR A 227 2.98 25.83 -10.69
C THR A 227 2.77 25.82 -12.18
N ILE A 228 2.53 24.64 -12.78
CA ILE A 228 2.15 24.47 -14.19
C ILE A 228 0.76 23.82 -14.24
N ASN A 229 -0.22 24.50 -14.82
CA ASN A 229 -1.61 24.04 -14.81
C ASN A 229 -2.36 24.18 -16.14
N GLY A 230 -2.93 23.07 -16.64
CA GLY A 230 -4.00 23.07 -17.65
C GLY A 230 -3.54 23.02 -19.11
N PHE A 231 -2.28 22.69 -19.39
CA PHE A 231 -1.73 22.72 -20.75
C PHE A 231 -1.88 21.38 -21.48
N THR A 232 -1.92 21.44 -22.81
CA THR A 232 -1.52 20.31 -23.65
C THR A 232 -0.06 20.48 -24.01
N ILE A 233 0.76 19.44 -23.81
CA ILE A 233 2.22 19.48 -23.95
C ILE A 233 2.65 18.29 -24.80
N GLN A 234 3.42 18.55 -25.85
CA GLN A 234 3.76 17.49 -26.81
C GLN A 234 5.10 17.69 -27.51
N ASN A 235 5.56 16.61 -28.15
CA ASN A 235 6.71 16.59 -29.06
C ASN A 235 8.02 17.05 -28.40
N SER A 236 8.38 16.47 -27.25
CA SER A 236 9.73 16.62 -26.70
C SER A 236 10.79 16.02 -27.64
N GLY A 237 12.06 16.23 -27.30
CA GLY A 237 13.17 15.45 -27.84
C GLY A 237 13.08 13.95 -27.48
N THR A 238 13.99 13.17 -28.09
CA THR A 238 14.02 11.71 -27.97
C THR A 238 15.23 11.18 -27.20
N ASN A 239 16.08 12.05 -26.64
CA ASN A 239 17.22 11.61 -25.85
C ASN A 239 16.76 11.16 -24.46
N TRP A 240 17.58 10.34 -23.81
CA TRP A 240 17.36 10.01 -22.41
C TRP A 240 17.37 11.29 -21.56
N GLY A 241 16.31 11.49 -20.78
CA GLY A 241 16.09 12.71 -19.98
C GLY A 241 15.09 13.67 -20.59
N ASP A 242 14.94 13.72 -21.92
CA ASP A 242 14.00 14.62 -22.57
C ASP A 242 12.55 14.28 -22.15
N ALA A 243 11.77 15.31 -21.82
CA ALA A 243 10.44 15.17 -21.27
C ALA A 243 9.42 16.19 -21.81
N GLY A 244 8.14 15.87 -21.65
CA GLY A 244 7.10 16.90 -21.71
C GLY A 244 7.32 17.97 -20.63
N ILE A 245 7.56 17.53 -19.39
CA ILE A 245 7.93 18.41 -18.28
C ILE A 245 9.08 17.78 -17.49
N GLU A 246 10.20 18.48 -17.34
CA GLU A 246 11.23 18.13 -16.37
C GLU A 246 11.23 19.10 -15.18
N ILE A 247 11.23 18.54 -13.96
CA ILE A 247 11.51 19.27 -12.72
C ILE A 247 12.94 18.92 -12.29
N ALA A 248 13.88 19.82 -12.51
CA ALA A 248 15.30 19.59 -12.26
C ALA A 248 15.80 20.40 -11.06
N THR A 249 16.36 19.72 -10.07
CA THR A 249 16.94 20.31 -8.86
C THR A 249 16.00 21.29 -8.14
N SER A 250 14.69 21.06 -8.23
CA SER A 250 13.64 21.99 -7.81
C SER A 250 12.63 21.30 -6.90
N ASN A 251 12.07 22.05 -5.96
CA ASN A 251 11.23 21.55 -4.89
C ASN A 251 9.94 22.38 -4.76
N GLN A 252 8.94 21.81 -4.10
CA GLN A 252 7.67 22.49 -3.82
C GLN A 252 6.93 22.94 -5.10
N CYS A 253 7.18 22.26 -6.22
CA CYS A 253 6.52 22.53 -7.49
C CYS A 253 5.22 21.74 -7.60
N ASN A 254 4.25 22.28 -8.34
CA ASN A 254 2.95 21.67 -8.61
C ASN A 254 2.71 21.58 -10.11
N VAL A 255 2.72 20.36 -10.63
CA VAL A 255 2.38 20.06 -12.02
C VAL A 255 1.03 19.37 -12.03
N SER A 256 -0.01 20.05 -12.52
CA SER A 256 -1.37 19.52 -12.44
C SER A 256 -2.28 19.80 -13.61
N ARG A 257 -3.22 18.88 -13.87
CA ARG A 257 -4.25 19.02 -14.91
C ARG A 257 -3.69 19.25 -16.32
N ASN A 258 -2.50 18.73 -16.62
CA ASN A 258 -1.90 18.81 -17.95
C ASN A 258 -2.17 17.53 -18.75
N ASN A 259 -2.28 17.66 -20.07
CA ASN A 259 -2.32 16.56 -21.03
C ASN A 259 -0.96 16.46 -21.72
N ILE A 260 -0.22 15.37 -21.52
CA ILE A 260 1.16 15.21 -21.99
C ILE A 260 1.24 13.98 -22.89
N SER A 261 1.65 14.18 -24.14
CA SER A 261 1.71 13.11 -25.13
C SER A 261 2.80 13.28 -26.17
N THR A 262 3.22 12.18 -26.79
CA THR A 262 4.22 12.21 -27.87
C THR A 262 5.57 12.79 -27.40
N SER A 263 5.89 12.59 -26.12
CA SER A 263 7.18 12.90 -25.53
C SER A 263 7.98 11.62 -25.26
N ASN A 264 9.29 11.77 -25.02
CA ASN A 264 10.11 10.66 -24.55
C ASN A 264 9.65 10.23 -23.14
N ALA A 265 9.87 11.05 -22.12
CA ALA A 265 9.15 10.91 -20.85
C ALA A 265 7.96 11.88 -20.80
N GLY A 266 6.86 11.50 -20.15
CA GLY A 266 5.79 12.44 -19.84
C GLY A 266 6.26 13.49 -18.84
N ILE A 267 6.63 13.05 -17.64
CA ILE A 267 7.14 13.92 -16.57
C ILE A 267 8.42 13.32 -15.98
N VAL A 268 9.45 14.14 -15.78
CA VAL A 268 10.70 13.76 -15.12
C VAL A 268 10.89 14.55 -13.82
N LEU A 269 11.27 13.86 -12.75
CA LEU A 269 11.71 14.43 -11.47
C LEU A 269 13.19 14.12 -11.26
N SER A 270 14.06 15.10 -11.50
CA SER A 270 15.53 14.94 -11.44
C SER A 270 16.12 15.63 -10.21
N SER A 271 16.50 14.85 -9.19
CA SER A 271 17.01 15.37 -7.91
C SER A 271 16.07 16.40 -7.25
N SER A 272 14.77 16.13 -7.31
CA SER A 272 13.71 17.09 -7.04
C SER A 272 12.75 16.53 -6.00
N ASN A 273 12.61 17.22 -4.86
CA ASN A 273 11.91 16.70 -3.69
C ASN A 273 10.66 17.53 -3.35
N ASN A 274 9.72 16.94 -2.63
CA ASN A 274 8.53 17.66 -2.13
C ASN A 274 7.68 18.29 -3.23
N ASN A 275 7.60 17.65 -4.41
CA ASN A 275 6.78 18.10 -5.52
C ASN A 275 5.46 17.35 -5.58
N VAL A 276 4.48 17.96 -6.26
CA VAL A 276 3.14 17.41 -6.47
C VAL A 276 2.89 17.25 -7.96
N VAL A 277 2.65 16.01 -8.38
CA VAL A 277 2.22 15.65 -9.74
C VAL A 277 0.79 15.14 -9.65
N LEU A 278 -0.18 15.99 -10.01
CA LEU A 278 -1.59 15.79 -9.66
C LEU A 278 -2.54 15.89 -10.86
N ASN A 279 -3.37 14.86 -11.07
CA ASN A 279 -4.45 14.88 -12.06
C ASN A 279 -3.97 15.18 -13.49
N ASN A 280 -2.79 14.71 -13.89
CA ASN A 280 -2.32 14.81 -15.26
C ASN A 280 -2.74 13.61 -16.09
N SER A 281 -2.89 13.81 -17.39
CA SER A 281 -3.13 12.78 -18.39
C SER A 281 -1.86 12.57 -19.21
N ILE A 282 -1.15 11.47 -18.96
CA ILE A 282 0.17 11.16 -19.52
C ILE A 282 0.03 9.96 -20.45
N ILE A 283 -0.13 10.22 -21.74
CA ILE A 283 -0.60 9.23 -22.70
C ILE A 283 0.30 9.19 -23.94
N ASN A 284 0.60 7.99 -24.46
CA ASN A 284 1.36 7.80 -25.71
C ASN A 284 2.77 8.43 -25.68
N ASN A 285 3.46 8.36 -24.54
CA ASN A 285 4.88 8.70 -24.43
C ASN A 285 5.73 7.43 -24.51
N GLN A 286 7.06 7.53 -24.47
CA GLN A 286 7.90 6.34 -24.30
C GLN A 286 7.85 5.83 -22.85
N TYR A 287 7.94 6.76 -21.89
CA TYR A 287 7.82 6.56 -20.45
C TYR A 287 6.74 7.46 -19.86
N GLY A 288 6.05 7.01 -18.80
CA GLY A 288 5.07 7.83 -18.10
C GLY A 288 5.73 8.89 -17.21
N ILE A 289 5.89 8.58 -15.93
CA ILE A 289 6.56 9.43 -14.93
C ILE A 289 7.88 8.77 -14.51
N VAL A 290 8.98 9.53 -14.55
CA VAL A 290 10.31 9.05 -14.18
C VAL A 290 10.85 9.89 -13.03
N GLY A 291 11.27 9.26 -11.92
CA GLY A 291 11.89 9.94 -10.80
C GLY A 291 13.27 9.38 -10.47
N SER A 292 14.28 10.23 -10.43
CA SER A 292 15.66 9.86 -10.06
C SER A 292 16.15 10.74 -8.92
N SER A 293 16.58 10.12 -7.82
CA SER A 293 17.04 10.81 -6.61
C SER A 293 16.03 11.84 -6.07
N SER A 294 14.74 11.54 -6.21
CA SER A 294 13.62 12.47 -6.01
C SER A 294 12.67 11.91 -4.95
N SER A 295 12.83 12.40 -3.73
CA SER A 295 12.13 11.90 -2.53
C SER A 295 11.01 12.82 -2.06
N ASN A 296 10.09 12.30 -1.25
CA ASN A 296 8.98 13.05 -0.65
C ASN A 296 8.01 13.68 -1.67
N ASN A 297 7.91 13.13 -2.88
CA ASN A 297 6.98 13.61 -3.90
C ASN A 297 5.62 12.92 -3.77
N THR A 298 4.56 13.64 -4.17
CA THR A 298 3.19 13.11 -4.27
C THR A 298 2.81 12.97 -5.74
N ILE A 299 2.58 11.74 -6.19
CA ILE A 299 2.11 11.41 -7.54
C ILE A 299 0.69 10.87 -7.39
N SER A 300 -0.31 11.70 -7.69
CA SER A 300 -1.70 11.33 -7.40
C SER A 300 -2.73 11.70 -8.46
N GLY A 301 -3.76 10.86 -8.62
CA GLY A 301 -4.89 11.13 -9.51
C GLY A 301 -4.54 11.16 -11.00
N ASN A 302 -3.33 10.73 -11.38
CA ASN A 302 -2.88 10.80 -12.77
C ASN A 302 -3.45 9.62 -13.58
N THR A 303 -3.73 9.86 -14.85
CA THR A 303 -4.02 8.83 -15.84
C THR A 303 -2.76 8.61 -16.67
N ILE A 304 -2.17 7.42 -16.57
CA ILE A 304 -0.91 7.06 -17.21
C ILE A 304 -1.18 5.87 -18.13
N ASN A 305 -1.23 6.12 -19.43
CA ASN A 305 -1.79 5.15 -20.38
C ASN A 305 -0.98 5.03 -21.67
N SER A 306 -0.82 3.79 -22.16
CA SER A 306 -0.23 3.51 -23.48
C SER A 306 1.16 4.14 -23.67
N ASN A 307 1.99 4.09 -22.62
CA ASN A 307 3.40 4.46 -22.76
C ASN A 307 4.18 3.25 -23.34
N ASN A 308 4.83 3.49 -24.48
CA ASN A 308 5.09 2.44 -25.48
C ASN A 308 6.45 1.74 -25.33
N TYR A 309 7.32 2.19 -24.44
CA TYR A 309 8.64 1.58 -24.26
C TYR A 309 8.89 1.16 -22.82
N GLY A 310 8.58 2.02 -21.84
CA GLY A 310 8.89 1.78 -20.44
C GLY A 310 7.69 1.83 -19.50
N ASP A 311 8.00 1.97 -18.22
CA ASP A 311 7.03 1.86 -17.13
C ASP A 311 6.06 3.04 -17.09
N GLY A 312 4.90 2.80 -16.48
CA GLY A 312 3.96 3.87 -16.15
C GLY A 312 4.57 4.86 -15.16
N ILE A 313 5.10 4.36 -14.04
CA ILE A 313 5.85 5.14 -13.06
C ILE A 313 7.15 4.39 -12.74
N TYR A 314 8.28 5.02 -13.03
CA TYR A 314 9.61 4.51 -12.70
C TYR A 314 10.25 5.39 -11.62
N LEU A 315 10.70 4.79 -10.51
CA LEU A 315 11.49 5.49 -9.49
C LEU A 315 12.84 4.80 -9.26
N SER A 316 13.90 5.59 -9.16
CA SER A 316 15.24 5.12 -8.76
C SER A 316 15.84 6.00 -7.69
N SER A 317 16.44 5.38 -6.66
CA SER A 317 17.05 6.07 -5.51
C SER A 317 16.12 7.12 -4.87
N SER A 318 14.82 6.83 -4.84
CA SER A 318 13.77 7.80 -4.53
C SER A 318 12.89 7.26 -3.40
N SER A 319 12.95 7.91 -2.24
CA SER A 319 12.32 7.41 -1.00
C SER A 319 11.19 8.31 -0.51
N ASN A 320 10.32 7.78 0.35
CA ASN A 320 9.22 8.51 0.97
C ASN A 320 8.22 9.15 -0.02
N ASN A 321 8.12 8.63 -1.24
CA ASN A 321 7.14 9.09 -2.21
C ASN A 321 5.76 8.47 -1.94
N THR A 322 4.71 9.24 -2.24
CA THR A 322 3.32 8.77 -2.18
C THR A 322 2.76 8.68 -3.58
N ILE A 323 2.49 7.46 -4.03
CA ILE A 323 1.86 7.15 -5.32
C ILE A 323 0.43 6.70 -5.03
N SER A 324 -0.56 7.54 -5.30
CA SER A 324 -1.93 7.22 -4.91
C SER A 324 -3.03 7.61 -5.88
N HIS A 325 -4.07 6.80 -5.98
CA HIS A 325 -5.27 7.07 -6.80
C HIS A 325 -4.96 7.32 -8.29
N ASN A 326 -3.87 6.74 -8.81
CA ASN A 326 -3.55 6.81 -10.22
C ASN A 326 -4.25 5.68 -10.99
N THR A 327 -4.56 5.93 -12.26
CA THR A 327 -5.02 4.92 -13.22
C THR A 327 -3.88 4.64 -14.20
N ILE A 328 -3.27 3.46 -14.09
CA ILE A 328 -2.02 3.11 -14.78
C ILE A 328 -2.29 1.89 -15.66
N THR A 329 -2.38 2.11 -16.97
CA THR A 329 -2.93 1.08 -17.87
C THR A 329 -2.22 0.98 -19.21
N SER A 330 -2.14 -0.23 -19.76
CA SER A 330 -1.66 -0.42 -21.14
C SER A 330 -0.24 0.07 -21.39
N ASN A 331 0.61 0.14 -20.36
CA ASN A 331 2.03 0.47 -20.54
C ASN A 331 2.80 -0.80 -20.92
N ASN A 332 3.87 -0.65 -21.71
CA ASN A 332 4.58 -1.80 -22.29
C ASN A 332 5.46 -2.56 -21.27
N ALA A 333 5.84 -1.91 -20.18
CA ALA A 333 6.56 -2.52 -19.06
C ALA A 333 5.69 -2.53 -17.79
N ALA A 334 6.26 -2.41 -16.60
CA ALA A 334 5.49 -2.44 -15.37
C ALA A 334 4.58 -1.20 -15.24
N GLY A 335 3.45 -1.35 -14.55
CA GLY A 335 2.63 -0.21 -14.16
C GLY A 335 3.42 0.73 -13.25
N ILE A 336 4.01 0.17 -12.19
CA ILE A 336 4.91 0.87 -11.27
C ILE A 336 6.17 0.03 -11.11
N TYR A 337 7.33 0.63 -11.35
CA TYR A 337 8.64 0.01 -11.18
C TYR A 337 9.49 0.80 -10.20
N PHE A 338 10.08 0.12 -9.21
CA PHE A 338 11.12 0.66 -8.34
C PHE A 338 12.45 -0.02 -8.59
N ASP A 339 13.45 0.78 -8.92
CA ASP A 339 14.86 0.42 -8.93
C ASP A 339 15.41 0.44 -7.48
N PRO A 340 16.63 -0.07 -7.21
CA PRO A 340 17.17 -0.17 -5.86
C PRO A 340 17.26 1.18 -5.16
N SER A 341 17.29 1.14 -3.82
CA SER A 341 17.32 2.32 -2.95
C SER A 341 16.03 3.17 -2.98
N CYS A 342 14.90 2.57 -3.37
CA CYS A 342 13.55 3.13 -3.19
C CYS A 342 12.91 2.61 -1.89
N ASN A 343 12.94 3.44 -0.83
CA ASN A 343 12.60 3.03 0.53
C ASN A 343 11.40 3.85 1.06
N TYR A 344 10.60 3.25 1.95
CA TYR A 344 9.50 3.94 2.64
C TYR A 344 8.47 4.61 1.70
N ASN A 345 8.36 4.12 0.47
CA ASN A 345 7.37 4.60 -0.47
C ASN A 345 6.01 3.98 -0.16
N THR A 346 4.94 4.75 -0.40
CA THR A 346 3.56 4.30 -0.24
C THR A 346 2.86 4.26 -1.60
N ILE A 347 2.41 3.07 -1.99
CA ILE A 347 1.60 2.85 -3.19
C ILE A 347 0.19 2.50 -2.72
N SER A 348 -0.78 3.41 -2.92
CA SER A 348 -2.13 3.20 -2.38
C SER A 348 -3.31 3.63 -3.25
N GLY A 349 -4.37 2.83 -3.27
CA GLY A 349 -5.60 3.17 -3.98
C GLY A 349 -5.45 3.30 -5.50
N ASN A 350 -4.41 2.73 -6.10
CA ASN A 350 -4.18 2.81 -7.55
C ASN A 350 -4.96 1.70 -8.29
N ASN A 351 -5.34 2.00 -9.53
CA ASN A 351 -5.92 1.06 -10.49
C ASN A 351 -4.85 0.72 -11.54
N ILE A 352 -4.36 -0.51 -11.54
CA ILE A 352 -3.21 -0.92 -12.35
C ILE A 352 -3.58 -2.13 -13.20
N SER A 353 -3.64 -1.97 -14.53
CA SER A 353 -4.09 -3.06 -15.39
C SER A 353 -3.54 -3.06 -16.80
N SER A 354 -3.41 -4.24 -17.41
CA SER A 354 -2.95 -4.38 -18.80
C SER A 354 -1.56 -3.82 -19.05
N ASN A 355 -0.72 -3.81 -18.04
CA ASN A 355 0.72 -3.58 -18.16
C ASN A 355 1.44 -4.93 -18.28
N ASP A 356 2.77 -4.95 -18.35
CA ASP A 356 3.51 -6.21 -18.23
C ASP A 356 3.38 -6.77 -16.82
N ASP A 357 4.09 -6.21 -15.86
CA ASP A 357 3.81 -6.41 -14.44
C ASP A 357 2.90 -5.30 -13.90
N GLY A 358 2.11 -5.62 -12.87
CA GLY A 358 1.35 -4.60 -12.15
C GLY A 358 2.29 -3.67 -11.38
N ILE A 359 2.94 -4.21 -10.36
CA ILE A 359 3.94 -3.53 -9.55
C ILE A 359 5.18 -4.40 -9.44
N ASP A 360 6.33 -3.85 -9.81
CA ASP A 360 7.64 -4.48 -9.67
C ASP A 360 8.54 -3.65 -8.75
N ILE A 361 9.08 -4.28 -7.70
CA ILE A 361 10.01 -3.65 -6.77
C ILE A 361 11.30 -4.46 -6.73
N TYR A 362 12.32 -3.92 -7.41
CA TYR A 362 13.67 -4.43 -7.41
C TYR A 362 14.48 -3.83 -6.25
N GLY A 363 14.84 -4.68 -5.28
CA GLY A 363 15.75 -4.39 -4.19
C GLY A 363 17.16 -4.88 -4.49
N SER A 364 18.19 -4.21 -3.95
CA SER A 364 19.58 -4.70 -4.02
C SER A 364 20.18 -4.95 -2.62
N VAL A 365 19.35 -5.39 -1.65
CA VAL A 365 19.72 -5.68 -0.24
C VAL A 365 20.41 -4.50 0.49
N SER A 366 19.69 -3.46 0.95
CA SER A 366 19.02 -3.32 2.28
C SER A 366 18.36 -1.90 2.32
N ASN A 367 17.17 -1.57 2.87
CA ASN A 367 16.14 -2.14 3.76
C ASN A 367 14.81 -1.38 3.51
N ASN A 368 13.84 -1.94 2.78
CA ASN A 368 12.86 -1.03 2.14
C ASN A 368 11.43 -1.37 2.52
N TYR A 369 11.02 -0.75 3.62
CA TYR A 369 9.70 -0.69 4.23
C TYR A 369 8.64 -0.01 3.34
N ASN A 370 8.49 -0.44 2.09
CA ASN A 370 7.45 0.08 1.22
C ASN A 370 6.10 -0.51 1.62
N THR A 371 5.05 0.29 1.48
CA THR A 371 3.69 -0.10 1.81
C THR A 371 2.82 -0.05 0.56
N LEU A 372 2.28 -1.21 0.16
CA LEU A 372 1.35 -1.37 -0.95
C LEU A 372 -0.02 -1.65 -0.36
N SER A 373 -0.95 -0.69 -0.42
CA SER A 373 -2.26 -0.84 0.22
C SER A 373 -3.47 -0.39 -0.57
N GLY A 374 -4.54 -1.18 -0.56
CA GLY A 374 -5.81 -0.77 -1.18
C GLY A 374 -5.76 -0.60 -2.70
N ASN A 375 -4.75 -1.17 -3.38
CA ASN A 375 -4.63 -1.11 -4.83
C ASN A 375 -5.50 -2.19 -5.47
N THR A 376 -6.00 -1.90 -6.68
CA THR A 376 -6.67 -2.89 -7.53
C THR A 376 -5.74 -3.16 -8.72
N ILE A 377 -5.27 -4.40 -8.85
CA ILE A 377 -4.23 -4.82 -9.80
C ILE A 377 -4.73 -6.01 -10.61
N TRP A 378 -4.93 -5.85 -11.92
CA TRP A 378 -5.56 -6.91 -12.71
C TRP A 378 -5.18 -6.96 -14.19
N ASN A 379 -5.34 -8.13 -14.81
CA ASN A 379 -5.14 -8.31 -16.26
C ASN A 379 -3.77 -7.82 -16.77
N ASN A 380 -2.71 -7.93 -15.98
CA ASN A 380 -1.34 -7.68 -16.44
C ASN A 380 -0.77 -8.95 -17.10
N SER A 381 0.12 -8.82 -18.09
CA SER A 381 0.67 -9.96 -18.85
C SER A 381 1.74 -10.76 -18.12
N GLY A 382 2.21 -10.24 -16.99
CA GLY A 382 3.11 -10.86 -16.03
C GLY A 382 2.46 -11.02 -14.66
N TYR A 383 3.18 -10.63 -13.61
CA TYR A 383 2.79 -10.73 -12.21
C TYR A 383 1.86 -9.59 -11.79
N GLY A 384 1.02 -9.84 -10.77
CA GLY A 384 0.31 -8.76 -10.10
C GLY A 384 1.28 -7.85 -9.32
N ILE A 385 2.00 -8.45 -8.37
CA ILE A 385 3.06 -7.80 -7.60
C ILE A 385 4.28 -8.72 -7.61
N TYR A 386 5.43 -8.18 -8.01
CA TYR A 386 6.71 -8.88 -7.98
C TYR A 386 7.72 -8.11 -7.11
N PHE A 387 8.25 -8.77 -6.08
CA PHE A 387 9.36 -8.27 -5.28
C PHE A 387 10.59 -9.12 -5.52
N ASP A 388 11.69 -8.46 -5.88
CA ASP A 388 12.96 -9.10 -6.16
C ASP A 388 14.01 -8.53 -5.19
N TRP A 389 14.56 -9.37 -4.31
CA TRP A 389 15.53 -9.00 -3.26
C TRP A 389 15.14 -7.78 -2.41
N SER A 390 13.83 -7.61 -2.13
CA SER A 390 13.25 -6.47 -1.41
C SER A 390 12.72 -6.88 -0.03
N ARG A 391 13.21 -6.23 1.03
CA ARG A 391 12.99 -6.68 2.42
C ARG A 391 12.10 -5.75 3.22
N SER A 392 11.38 -6.32 4.19
CA SER A 392 10.58 -5.56 5.20
C SER A 392 9.39 -4.78 4.63
N ASN A 393 8.84 -5.24 3.51
CA ASN A 393 7.71 -4.60 2.86
C ASN A 393 6.36 -5.02 3.47
N THR A 394 5.31 -4.24 3.19
CA THR A 394 3.93 -4.59 3.56
C THR A 394 3.01 -4.54 2.34
N ILE A 395 2.33 -5.65 2.05
CA ILE A 395 1.29 -5.78 1.02
C ILE A 395 -0.04 -6.01 1.74
N SER A 396 -0.95 -5.03 1.72
CA SER A 396 -2.20 -5.15 2.49
C SER A 396 -3.46 -4.65 1.81
N ASN A 397 -4.58 -5.35 2.01
CA ASN A 397 -5.89 -4.91 1.52
C ASN A 397 -5.95 -4.64 0.01
N ASN A 398 -5.10 -5.28 -0.80
CA ASN A 398 -5.11 -5.14 -2.25
C ASN A 398 -6.08 -6.17 -2.87
N THR A 399 -6.64 -5.83 -4.03
CA THR A 399 -7.36 -6.79 -4.89
C THR A 399 -6.49 -7.10 -6.10
N ILE A 400 -6.02 -8.34 -6.21
CA ILE A 400 -5.03 -8.78 -7.20
C ILE A 400 -5.63 -9.94 -7.99
N SER A 401 -5.93 -9.73 -9.27
CA SER A 401 -6.69 -10.75 -10.00
C SER A 401 -6.42 -10.84 -11.49
N SER A 402 -6.55 -12.05 -12.05
CA SER A 402 -6.48 -12.26 -13.51
C SER A 402 -5.17 -11.79 -14.14
N ASN A 403 -4.08 -11.79 -13.38
CA ASN A 403 -2.74 -11.63 -13.92
C ASN A 403 -2.28 -12.96 -14.54
N ASN A 404 -1.40 -12.88 -15.53
CA ASN A 404 -1.04 -14.03 -16.35
C ASN A 404 0.02 -14.93 -15.71
N TYR A 405 0.73 -14.46 -14.69
CA TYR A 405 1.54 -15.29 -13.78
C TYR A 405 0.95 -15.23 -12.36
N ASP A 406 1.80 -15.23 -11.34
CA ASP A 406 1.36 -15.20 -9.95
C ASP A 406 0.66 -13.89 -9.56
N GLY A 407 -0.22 -13.98 -8.56
CA GLY A 407 -0.78 -12.78 -7.94
C GLY A 407 0.31 -11.96 -7.24
N VAL A 408 1.07 -12.61 -6.35
CA VAL A 408 2.19 -12.03 -5.62
C VAL A 408 3.37 -12.99 -5.68
N TRP A 409 4.53 -12.53 -6.13
CA TRP A 409 5.78 -13.30 -6.04
C TRP A 409 6.81 -12.54 -5.22
N LEU A 410 7.31 -13.21 -4.18
CA LEU A 410 8.40 -12.76 -3.31
C LEU A 410 9.63 -13.62 -3.64
N PHE A 411 10.59 -13.04 -4.34
CA PHE A 411 11.87 -13.67 -4.68
C PHE A 411 12.99 -13.00 -3.89
N GLY A 412 13.76 -13.75 -3.09
CA GLY A 412 14.84 -13.18 -2.25
C GLY A 412 14.39 -12.13 -1.20
N SER A 413 13.08 -12.08 -0.90
CA SER A 413 12.39 -10.92 -0.34
C SER A 413 11.87 -11.15 1.08
N ASP A 414 12.81 -11.25 2.03
CA ASP A 414 12.53 -11.60 3.43
C ASP A 414 11.79 -10.53 4.25
N ASN A 415 11.21 -10.97 5.38
CA ASN A 415 10.56 -10.13 6.38
C ASN A 415 9.37 -9.32 5.82
N THR A 416 8.75 -9.79 4.76
CA THR A 416 7.59 -9.17 4.13
C THR A 416 6.30 -9.64 4.80
N THR A 417 5.37 -8.70 5.01
CA THR A 417 4.03 -9.00 5.52
C THR A 417 3.01 -8.88 4.39
N VAL A 418 2.25 -9.94 4.14
CA VAL A 418 1.16 -9.99 3.14
C VAL A 418 -0.14 -10.28 3.87
N PHE A 419 -1.02 -9.28 4.04
CA PHE A 419 -2.24 -9.48 4.81
C PHE A 419 -3.52 -8.82 4.30
N GLY A 420 -4.67 -9.47 4.51
CA GLY A 420 -5.98 -8.90 4.16
C GLY A 420 -6.20 -8.72 2.66
N ASN A 421 -5.42 -9.37 1.79
CA ASN A 421 -5.52 -9.21 0.34
C ASN A 421 -6.54 -10.20 -0.26
N ASN A 422 -7.19 -9.78 -1.34
CA ASN A 422 -8.03 -10.62 -2.20
C ASN A 422 -7.23 -11.02 -3.44
N ILE A 423 -6.75 -12.26 -3.52
CA ILE A 423 -5.87 -12.76 -4.58
C ILE A 423 -6.59 -13.84 -5.38
N LEU A 424 -7.12 -13.45 -6.53
CA LEU A 424 -8.19 -14.19 -7.21
C LEU A 424 -7.87 -14.47 -8.67
N SER A 425 -8.02 -15.71 -9.11
CA SER A 425 -8.04 -16.04 -10.55
C SER A 425 -6.80 -15.59 -11.32
N ASN A 426 -5.62 -15.56 -10.69
CA ASN A 426 -4.36 -15.44 -11.41
C ASN A 426 -4.04 -16.78 -12.08
N ASN A 427 -3.33 -16.76 -13.21
CA ASN A 427 -3.15 -17.95 -14.04
C ASN A 427 -2.18 -18.97 -13.44
N GLU A 428 -1.30 -18.56 -12.53
CA GLU A 428 -0.37 -19.44 -11.81
C GLU A 428 -0.75 -19.52 -10.32
N ASP A 429 0.20 -19.29 -9.40
CA ASP A 429 -0.04 -19.35 -7.97
C ASP A 429 -0.68 -18.05 -7.46
N GLY A 430 -1.40 -18.13 -6.34
CA GLY A 430 -1.90 -16.92 -5.68
C GLY A 430 -0.73 -16.11 -5.09
N ILE A 431 0.03 -16.76 -4.22
CA ILE A 431 1.25 -16.22 -3.62
C ILE A 431 2.38 -17.22 -3.80
N TYR A 432 3.49 -16.79 -4.36
CA TYR A 432 4.72 -17.55 -4.44
C TYR A 432 5.82 -16.90 -3.58
N ILE A 433 6.41 -17.69 -2.68
CA ILE A 433 7.50 -17.30 -1.79
C ILE A 433 8.70 -18.19 -2.14
N GLU A 434 9.73 -17.59 -2.72
CA GLU A 434 10.90 -18.28 -3.24
C GLU A 434 12.17 -17.64 -2.69
N GLU A 435 13.09 -18.45 -2.18
CA GLU A 435 14.34 -17.99 -1.56
C GLU A 435 14.11 -16.84 -0.55
N SER A 436 12.97 -16.86 0.16
CA SER A 436 12.45 -15.73 0.94
C SER A 436 12.05 -16.17 2.35
N ASP A 437 12.79 -15.70 3.34
CA ASP A 437 12.65 -16.12 4.73
C ASP A 437 11.85 -15.15 5.60
N ASN A 438 11.31 -15.64 6.72
CA ASN A 438 10.70 -14.84 7.78
C ASN A 438 9.51 -13.97 7.32
N ASN A 439 8.76 -14.42 6.30
CA ASN A 439 7.57 -13.73 5.82
C ASN A 439 6.32 -14.12 6.62
N ASN A 440 5.37 -13.20 6.71
CA ASN A 440 4.08 -13.42 7.35
C ASN A 440 2.94 -13.23 6.34
N VAL A 441 2.19 -14.29 6.07
CA VAL A 441 1.03 -14.29 5.18
C VAL A 441 -0.21 -14.54 6.02
N SER A 442 -1.04 -13.50 6.25
CA SER A 442 -2.21 -13.65 7.11
C SER A 442 -3.50 -13.03 6.59
N ASP A 443 -4.66 -13.58 6.98
CA ASP A 443 -5.97 -12.99 6.70
C ASP A 443 -6.27 -12.74 5.21
N ASN A 444 -5.61 -13.45 4.29
CA ASN A 444 -5.84 -13.29 2.84
C ASN A 444 -6.95 -14.23 2.36
N ILE A 445 -7.66 -13.80 1.32
CA ILE A 445 -8.59 -14.63 0.55
C ILE A 445 -7.90 -14.99 -0.77
N ILE A 446 -7.56 -16.27 -0.93
CA ILE A 446 -6.75 -16.76 -2.06
C ILE A 446 -7.54 -17.85 -2.77
N SER A 447 -8.05 -17.55 -3.96
CA SER A 447 -8.94 -18.51 -4.62
C SER A 447 -8.96 -18.47 -6.14
N ASN A 448 -9.35 -19.60 -6.73
CA ASN A 448 -9.52 -19.76 -8.17
C ASN A 448 -8.24 -19.53 -8.99
N ASN A 449 -7.06 -19.59 -8.37
CA ASN A 449 -5.80 -19.44 -9.09
C ASN A 449 -5.50 -20.73 -9.88
N GLY A 450 -4.83 -20.55 -11.02
CA GLY A 450 -4.63 -21.61 -11.99
C GLY A 450 -3.79 -22.75 -11.44
N TRP A 451 -2.88 -22.49 -10.51
CA TRP A 451 -2.04 -23.50 -9.85
C TRP A 451 -2.37 -23.63 -8.36
N ARG A 452 -1.49 -23.19 -7.46
CA ARG A 452 -1.60 -23.35 -6.02
C ARG A 452 -2.14 -22.07 -5.39
N GLY A 453 -2.70 -22.16 -4.20
CA GLY A 453 -3.03 -20.97 -3.42
C GLY A 453 -1.76 -20.25 -2.97
N ILE A 454 -0.94 -20.96 -2.18
CA ILE A 454 0.35 -20.49 -1.70
C ILE A 454 1.42 -21.53 -2.02
N TYR A 455 2.54 -21.09 -2.57
CA TYR A 455 3.73 -21.89 -2.76
C TYR A 455 4.91 -21.32 -1.99
N ILE A 456 5.60 -22.16 -1.21
CA ILE A 456 6.80 -21.82 -0.44
C ILE A 456 7.91 -22.76 -0.92
N GLU A 457 8.92 -22.22 -1.59
CA GLU A 457 10.06 -22.96 -2.13
C GLU A 457 11.37 -22.39 -1.59
N GLU A 458 12.22 -23.27 -1.07
CA GLU A 458 13.56 -22.90 -0.56
C GLU A 458 13.52 -21.69 0.40
N SER A 459 12.50 -21.65 1.25
CA SER A 459 12.10 -20.46 2.02
C SER A 459 11.73 -20.86 3.45
N ASP A 460 12.50 -20.38 4.43
CA ASP A 460 12.45 -20.84 5.80
C ASP A 460 11.77 -19.84 6.76
N ASN A 461 11.28 -20.36 7.88
CA ASN A 461 10.74 -19.54 8.98
C ASN A 461 9.55 -18.65 8.59
N ASN A 462 8.80 -19.00 7.55
CA ASN A 462 7.60 -18.28 7.14
C ASN A 462 6.37 -18.73 7.96
N THR A 463 5.47 -17.79 8.21
CA THR A 463 4.19 -18.03 8.88
C THR A 463 3.04 -17.79 7.91
N VAL A 464 2.16 -18.77 7.77
CA VAL A 464 0.92 -18.69 7.01
C VAL A 464 -0.23 -18.86 8.01
N SER A 465 -0.97 -17.78 8.30
CA SER A 465 -2.00 -17.81 9.34
C SER A 465 -3.36 -17.25 8.94
N ASP A 466 -4.45 -17.88 9.38
CA ASP A 466 -5.80 -17.31 9.27
C ASP A 466 -6.24 -16.95 7.82
N ASN A 467 -5.65 -17.59 6.82
CA ASN A 467 -6.01 -17.38 5.41
C ASN A 467 -7.21 -18.26 5.01
N THR A 468 -8.03 -17.76 4.08
CA THR A 468 -9.08 -18.52 3.41
C THR A 468 -8.61 -18.90 2.01
N ILE A 469 -8.31 -20.17 1.79
CA ILE A 469 -7.67 -20.67 0.57
C ILE A 469 -8.56 -21.71 -0.10
N GLY A 470 -9.01 -21.47 -1.33
CA GLY A 470 -9.80 -22.51 -1.99
C GLY A 470 -10.04 -22.39 -3.49
N ASN A 471 -10.51 -23.49 -4.08
CA ASN A 471 -10.76 -23.60 -5.52
C ASN A 471 -9.50 -23.35 -6.38
N ASN A 472 -8.29 -23.55 -5.85
CA ASN A 472 -7.08 -23.51 -6.67
C ASN A 472 -6.91 -24.88 -7.37
N SER A 473 -6.47 -24.88 -8.62
CA SER A 473 -6.52 -26.11 -9.45
C SER A 473 -5.57 -27.21 -8.96
N VAL A 474 -4.56 -26.85 -8.17
CA VAL A 474 -3.55 -27.74 -7.62
C VAL A 474 -3.64 -27.71 -6.09
N TYR A 475 -2.64 -27.20 -5.36
CA TYR A 475 -2.61 -27.33 -3.90
C TYR A 475 -3.16 -26.07 -3.23
N GLY A 476 -3.80 -26.19 -2.07
CA GLY A 476 -4.11 -25.02 -1.26
C GLY A 476 -2.81 -24.34 -0.80
N VAL A 477 -1.96 -25.10 -0.10
CA VAL A 477 -0.60 -24.69 0.24
C VAL A 477 0.39 -25.79 -0.12
N TYR A 478 1.51 -25.43 -0.75
CA TYR A 478 2.63 -26.32 -1.00
C TYR A 478 3.90 -25.76 -0.39
N ILE A 479 4.61 -26.60 0.36
CA ILE A 479 5.93 -26.28 0.89
C ILE A 479 6.92 -27.28 0.32
N TYR A 480 7.96 -26.77 -0.32
CA TYR A 480 9.00 -27.56 -0.95
C TYR A 480 10.40 -27.12 -0.51
N SER A 481 11.24 -28.10 -0.19
CA SER A 481 12.66 -27.87 0.15
C SER A 481 12.88 -26.79 1.23
N SER A 482 11.99 -26.72 2.23
CA SER A 482 11.99 -25.65 3.23
C SER A 482 11.86 -26.19 4.65
N ILE A 483 12.27 -25.39 5.64
CA ILE A 483 12.24 -25.76 7.06
C ILE A 483 11.64 -24.68 7.97
N TYR A 484 11.14 -25.12 9.12
CA TYR A 484 10.62 -24.24 10.19
C TYR A 484 9.46 -23.32 9.78
N ASN A 485 8.73 -23.65 8.71
CA ASN A 485 7.51 -22.93 8.34
C ASN A 485 6.31 -23.36 9.21
N THR A 486 5.42 -22.41 9.51
CA THR A 486 4.24 -22.61 10.35
C THR A 486 2.96 -22.28 9.60
N LEU A 487 2.03 -23.23 9.54
CA LEU A 487 0.69 -23.07 8.98
C LEU A 487 -0.32 -23.16 10.14
N THR A 488 -0.99 -22.06 10.49
CA THR A 488 -1.92 -22.02 11.63
C THR A 488 -3.26 -21.35 11.36
N GLY A 489 -4.37 -21.90 11.82
CA GLY A 489 -5.67 -21.20 11.75
C GLY A 489 -6.26 -21.04 10.34
N ASN A 490 -5.64 -21.62 9.31
CA ASN A 490 -6.08 -21.45 7.93
C ASN A 490 -7.32 -22.31 7.62
N THR A 491 -8.17 -21.82 6.71
CA THR A 491 -9.30 -22.56 6.15
C THR A 491 -9.02 -22.90 4.69
N LEU A 492 -8.81 -24.19 4.38
CA LEU A 492 -8.46 -24.68 3.06
C LEU A 492 -9.58 -25.55 2.49
N THR A 493 -10.18 -25.16 1.36
CA THR A 493 -11.31 -25.90 0.77
C THR A 493 -11.26 -26.04 -0.74
N TYR A 494 -11.77 -27.15 -1.28
CA TYR A 494 -11.94 -27.35 -2.72
C TYR A 494 -10.65 -27.21 -3.56
N ASN A 495 -9.50 -27.60 -3.00
CA ASN A 495 -8.23 -27.69 -3.73
C ASN A 495 -7.99 -29.15 -4.17
N PHE A 496 -6.97 -29.43 -4.98
CA PHE A 496 -6.56 -30.82 -5.27
C PHE A 496 -6.04 -31.50 -3.99
N ASP A 497 -4.99 -30.96 -3.39
CA ASP A 497 -4.60 -31.25 -2.00
C ASP A 497 -4.84 -30.01 -1.15
N GLY A 498 -5.21 -30.18 0.12
CA GLY A 498 -5.29 -29.05 1.05
C GLY A 498 -3.90 -28.47 1.30
N ILE A 499 -3.05 -29.26 1.95
CA ILE A 499 -1.65 -28.94 2.23
C ILE A 499 -0.75 -30.06 1.71
N ARG A 500 0.31 -29.71 0.99
CA ARG A 500 1.34 -30.64 0.54
C ARG A 500 2.72 -30.23 1.06
N LEU A 501 3.51 -31.20 1.52
CA LEU A 501 4.92 -31.04 1.87
C LEU A 501 5.78 -31.96 0.99
N GLY A 502 6.88 -31.43 0.47
CA GLY A 502 7.92 -32.20 -0.23
C GLY A 502 9.32 -31.76 0.21
N LEU A 503 10.22 -32.71 0.49
CA LEU A 503 11.59 -32.41 0.95
C LEU A 503 11.66 -31.39 2.10
N SER A 504 10.62 -31.31 2.94
CA SER A 504 10.45 -30.23 3.92
C SER A 504 10.43 -30.78 5.35
N ASN A 505 11.09 -30.09 6.26
CA ASN A 505 11.35 -30.60 7.60
C ASN A 505 10.97 -29.58 8.68
N HIS A 506 10.63 -30.06 9.88
CA HIS A 506 10.27 -29.18 10.99
C HIS A 506 9.10 -28.23 10.69
N ILE A 507 8.19 -28.64 9.81
CA ILE A 507 6.98 -27.89 9.48
C ILE A 507 5.94 -28.10 10.57
N THR A 508 5.33 -27.00 11.02
CA THR A 508 4.22 -27.04 11.97
C THR A 508 2.90 -26.73 11.27
N ILE A 509 1.97 -27.68 11.26
CA ILE A 509 0.62 -27.52 10.72
C ILE A 509 -0.35 -27.65 11.90
N THR A 510 -0.93 -26.54 12.36
CA THR A 510 -1.78 -26.55 13.55
C THR A 510 -3.07 -25.76 13.45
N ASN A 511 -4.15 -26.20 14.10
CA ASN A 511 -5.42 -25.46 14.15
C ASN A 511 -6.02 -25.11 12.77
N ASN A 512 -5.69 -25.83 11.70
CA ASN A 512 -6.24 -25.57 10.37
C ASN A 512 -7.55 -26.35 10.16
N THR A 513 -8.46 -25.77 9.36
CA THR A 513 -9.66 -26.44 8.87
C THR A 513 -9.48 -26.79 7.39
N ILE A 514 -9.43 -28.08 7.07
CA ILE A 514 -9.15 -28.57 5.71
C ILE A 514 -10.30 -29.46 5.26
N ALA A 515 -11.00 -29.07 4.21
CA ALA A 515 -12.15 -29.84 3.76
C ALA A 515 -12.40 -29.84 2.25
N ASN A 516 -13.02 -30.92 1.76
CA ASN A 516 -13.44 -31.03 0.36
C ASN A 516 -12.30 -30.93 -0.65
N SER A 517 -11.08 -31.35 -0.28
CA SER A 517 -10.00 -31.51 -1.24
C SER A 517 -10.26 -32.74 -2.13
N ASN A 518 -9.94 -32.64 -3.41
CA ASN A 518 -10.18 -33.73 -4.38
C ASN A 518 -9.33 -34.97 -4.09
N TYR A 519 -8.20 -34.78 -3.41
CA TYR A 519 -7.26 -35.83 -3.05
C TYR A 519 -6.98 -35.82 -1.54
N SER A 520 -5.83 -35.36 -1.07
CA SER A 520 -5.47 -35.41 0.34
C SER A 520 -5.83 -34.12 1.06
N GLY A 521 -6.30 -34.22 2.31
CA GLY A 521 -6.37 -33.06 3.19
C GLY A 521 -4.95 -32.54 3.48
N ILE A 522 -4.10 -33.41 4.01
CA ILE A 522 -2.66 -33.15 4.17
C ILE A 522 -1.87 -34.30 3.54
N TRP A 523 -0.90 -33.99 2.70
CA TRP A 523 0.06 -34.96 2.16
C TRP A 523 1.50 -34.57 2.51
N VAL A 524 2.17 -35.43 3.29
CA VAL A 524 3.59 -35.35 3.60
C VAL A 524 4.34 -36.34 2.72
N SER A 525 5.26 -35.85 1.89
CA SER A 525 5.91 -36.65 0.85
C SER A 525 7.41 -36.39 0.73
N SER A 526 8.09 -37.24 -0.05
CA SER A 526 9.45 -37.01 -0.54
C SER A 526 10.47 -36.76 0.57
N SER A 527 10.67 -37.74 1.46
CA SER A 527 11.70 -37.67 2.50
C SER A 527 11.53 -36.52 3.49
N SER A 528 10.30 -36.02 3.67
CA SER A 528 9.98 -35.00 4.67
C SER A 528 10.02 -35.60 6.08
N THR A 529 10.65 -34.92 7.03
CA THR A 529 10.87 -35.45 8.39
C THR A 529 10.65 -34.44 9.51
N ASN A 530 10.41 -34.94 10.73
CA ASN A 530 10.28 -34.12 11.94
C ASN A 530 9.15 -33.07 11.86
N ASN A 531 8.08 -33.37 11.13
CA ASN A 531 6.95 -32.46 10.98
C ASN A 531 5.93 -32.66 12.10
N THR A 532 5.20 -31.60 12.47
CA THR A 532 4.19 -31.61 13.53
C THR A 532 2.83 -31.23 12.97
N ILE A 533 1.89 -32.16 12.96
CA ILE A 533 0.51 -31.98 12.49
C ILE A 533 -0.41 -32.10 13.69
N THR A 534 -0.92 -30.98 14.21
CA THR A 534 -1.70 -31.00 15.46
C THR A 534 -2.97 -30.16 15.48
N ASN A 535 -4.00 -30.59 16.20
CA ASN A 535 -5.22 -29.80 16.40
C ASN A 535 -5.94 -29.37 15.10
N ASN A 536 -5.73 -30.09 13.99
CA ASN A 536 -6.40 -29.76 12.72
C ASN A 536 -7.76 -30.46 12.61
N THR A 537 -8.71 -29.81 11.95
CA THR A 537 -9.99 -30.41 11.55
C THR A 537 -9.94 -30.73 10.06
N ILE A 538 -9.94 -32.02 9.72
CA ILE A 538 -9.71 -32.53 8.37
C ILE A 538 -10.91 -33.37 7.96
N SER A 539 -11.65 -32.97 6.92
CA SER A 539 -12.85 -33.72 6.54
C SER A 539 -13.21 -33.73 5.05
N HIS A 540 -14.02 -34.70 4.62
CA HIS A 540 -14.59 -34.73 3.26
C HIS A 540 -13.54 -34.74 2.13
N ASN A 541 -12.36 -35.31 2.39
CA ASN A 541 -11.29 -35.46 1.40
C ASN A 541 -11.30 -36.88 0.82
N ARG A 542 -10.46 -37.21 -0.18
CA ARG A 542 -10.22 -38.62 -0.55
C ARG A 542 -9.43 -39.32 0.54
N TYR A 543 -8.33 -38.71 0.96
CA TYR A 543 -7.53 -39.11 2.11
C TYR A 543 -7.50 -37.98 3.13
N GLY A 544 -7.65 -38.29 4.42
CA GLY A 544 -7.51 -37.26 5.44
C GLY A 544 -6.06 -36.79 5.54
N VAL A 545 -5.17 -37.69 5.98
CA VAL A 545 -3.73 -37.45 6.10
C VAL A 545 -2.94 -38.58 5.40
N GLN A 546 -2.06 -38.21 4.47
CA GLN A 546 -1.22 -39.14 3.72
C GLN A 546 0.26 -38.91 4.02
N PHE A 547 0.99 -39.99 4.24
CA PHE A 547 2.45 -40.01 4.32
C PHE A 547 3.03 -40.94 3.25
N SER A 548 4.02 -40.45 2.52
CA SER A 548 4.75 -41.22 1.51
C SER A 548 6.25 -40.95 1.64
N ASP A 549 7.04 -41.98 1.89
CA ASP A 549 8.49 -41.87 2.10
C ASP A 549 8.87 -40.83 3.17
N SER A 550 8.12 -40.71 4.27
CA SER A 550 8.28 -39.61 5.24
C SER A 550 8.28 -40.13 6.69
N ASN A 551 9.16 -39.58 7.53
CA ASN A 551 9.54 -40.23 8.80
C ASN A 551 9.58 -39.27 9.99
N HIS A 552 9.62 -39.81 11.21
CA HIS A 552 9.89 -39.06 12.45
C HIS A 552 8.93 -37.89 12.73
N SER A 553 7.71 -37.93 12.20
CA SER A 553 6.72 -36.85 12.36
C SER A 553 5.72 -37.17 13.47
N THR A 554 5.13 -36.12 14.05
CA THR A 554 4.11 -36.22 15.09
C THR A 554 2.76 -35.79 14.55
N ILE A 555 1.77 -36.67 14.63
CA ILE A 555 0.38 -36.41 14.25
C ILE A 555 -0.46 -36.53 15.52
N ALA A 556 -0.92 -35.41 16.08
CA ALA A 556 -1.64 -35.45 17.35
C ALA A 556 -2.85 -34.54 17.47
N ASN A 557 -3.86 -34.97 18.22
CA ASN A 557 -5.05 -34.17 18.52
C ASN A 557 -5.83 -33.66 17.29
N ASN A 558 -5.72 -34.34 16.15
CA ASN A 558 -6.47 -33.96 14.94
C ASN A 558 -7.85 -34.64 14.93
N SER A 559 -8.83 -33.97 14.36
CA SER A 559 -10.16 -34.53 14.05
C SER A 559 -10.23 -34.85 12.56
N ILE A 560 -10.18 -36.14 12.22
CA ILE A 560 -10.11 -36.64 10.84
C ILE A 560 -11.37 -37.43 10.54
N SER A 561 -12.22 -36.95 9.63
CA SER A 561 -13.50 -37.60 9.38
C SER A 561 -14.02 -37.53 7.96
N ASN A 562 -14.94 -38.42 7.60
CA ASN A 562 -15.67 -38.38 6.33
C ASN A 562 -14.76 -38.38 5.09
N SER A 563 -13.56 -38.94 5.18
CA SER A 563 -12.74 -39.13 3.99
C SER A 563 -13.31 -40.29 3.17
N SER A 564 -13.37 -40.16 1.85
CA SER A 564 -14.02 -41.17 1.00
C SER A 564 -13.25 -42.49 0.94
N TRP A 565 -11.95 -42.49 1.20
CA TRP A 565 -11.13 -43.69 1.39
C TRP A 565 -10.60 -43.78 2.82
N TYR A 566 -9.37 -43.33 3.07
CA TYR A 566 -8.69 -43.53 4.34
C TYR A 566 -8.71 -42.25 5.18
N GLY A 567 -8.91 -42.39 6.49
CA GLY A 567 -8.65 -41.28 7.41
C GLY A 567 -7.17 -40.93 7.39
N MET A 568 -6.31 -41.93 7.54
CA MET A 568 -4.86 -41.78 7.48
C MET A 568 -4.20 -42.97 6.76
N ILE A 569 -3.17 -42.71 5.96
CA ILE A 569 -2.43 -43.73 5.21
C ILE A 569 -0.93 -43.47 5.19
N PHE A 570 -0.13 -44.46 5.57
CA PHE A 570 1.34 -44.39 5.57
C PHE A 570 1.91 -45.43 4.59
N ASP A 571 2.70 -44.95 3.64
CA ASP A 571 3.46 -45.76 2.69
C ASP A 571 4.96 -45.44 2.81
N ASN A 572 5.78 -46.48 3.04
CA ASN A 572 7.21 -46.37 3.31
C ASN A 572 7.57 -45.28 4.34
N SER A 573 6.75 -45.15 5.38
CA SER A 573 6.77 -44.02 6.31
C SER A 573 6.90 -44.53 7.75
N ASN A 574 8.09 -44.33 8.30
CA ASN A 574 8.60 -45.03 9.48
C ASN A 574 8.80 -44.08 10.66
N ASN A 575 8.76 -44.64 11.86
CA ASN A 575 9.10 -43.93 13.11
C ASN A 575 8.26 -42.66 13.37
N ASN A 576 7.02 -42.61 12.88
CA ASN A 576 6.09 -41.53 13.16
C ASN A 576 5.27 -41.82 14.44
N THR A 577 4.78 -40.77 15.11
CA THR A 577 3.92 -40.89 16.30
C THR A 577 2.52 -40.39 16.00
N VAL A 578 1.51 -41.22 16.24
CA VAL A 578 0.08 -40.92 16.06
C VAL A 578 -0.61 -41.00 17.42
N SER A 579 -1.05 -39.86 17.98
CA SER A 579 -1.67 -39.87 19.31
C SER A 579 -2.74 -38.81 19.55
N GLY A 580 -3.76 -39.11 20.36
CA GLY A 580 -4.82 -38.13 20.68
C GLY A 580 -5.75 -37.79 19.52
N ASN A 581 -5.66 -38.47 18.37
CA ASN A 581 -6.47 -38.14 17.20
C ASN A 581 -7.87 -38.77 17.29
N THR A 582 -8.88 -38.07 16.80
CA THR A 582 -10.22 -38.62 16.58
C THR A 582 -10.39 -38.95 15.11
N ILE A 583 -10.46 -40.24 14.76
CA ILE A 583 -10.52 -40.73 13.38
C ILE A 583 -11.83 -41.47 13.19
N SER A 584 -12.77 -40.90 12.43
CA SER A 584 -14.13 -41.44 12.36
C SER A 584 -14.82 -41.31 11.00
N ASN A 585 -15.78 -42.19 10.72
CA ASN A 585 -16.63 -42.13 9.52
C ASN A 585 -15.86 -42.07 8.19
N ASN A 586 -14.69 -42.69 8.09
CA ASN A 586 -13.94 -42.78 6.84
C ASN A 586 -14.37 -44.02 6.03
N GLY A 587 -14.40 -43.89 4.71
CA GLY A 587 -15.09 -44.84 3.82
C GLY A 587 -14.50 -46.25 3.77
N TRP A 588 -13.18 -46.38 3.84
CA TRP A 588 -12.52 -47.69 3.79
C TRP A 588 -11.91 -48.10 5.13
N ARG A 589 -10.96 -47.32 5.66
CA ARG A 589 -10.31 -47.57 6.96
C ARG A 589 -10.02 -46.26 7.69
N GLY A 590 -9.98 -46.32 9.02
CA GLY A 590 -9.51 -45.21 9.84
C GLY A 590 -8.02 -44.93 9.59
N LEU A 591 -7.16 -45.92 9.90
CA LEU A 591 -5.70 -45.86 9.66
C LEU A 591 -5.23 -47.06 8.82
N HIS A 592 -4.39 -46.83 7.83
CA HIS A 592 -3.74 -47.86 7.02
C HIS A 592 -2.23 -47.71 7.04
N LEU A 593 -1.53 -48.74 7.54
CA LEU A 593 -0.08 -48.85 7.51
C LEU A 593 0.29 -49.97 6.54
N TYR A 594 1.08 -49.66 5.51
CA TYR A 594 1.66 -50.69 4.64
C TYR A 594 2.82 -51.40 5.33
N SER A 595 3.15 -52.61 4.85
CA SER A 595 4.26 -53.43 5.35
C SER A 595 5.64 -52.78 5.24
N SER A 596 5.76 -51.65 4.53
CA SER A 596 6.95 -50.80 4.42
C SER A 596 7.02 -49.68 5.48
N SER A 597 5.99 -49.54 6.33
CA SER A 597 5.84 -48.46 7.30
C SER A 597 5.96 -49.03 8.72
N ASP A 598 7.19 -49.17 9.19
CA ASP A 598 7.57 -49.79 10.46
C ASP A 598 7.96 -48.76 11.54
N GLY A 599 7.98 -49.23 12.79
CA GLY A 599 8.47 -48.45 13.93
C GLY A 599 7.57 -47.27 14.33
N ASN A 600 6.36 -47.18 13.78
CA ASN A 600 5.41 -46.15 14.15
C ASN A 600 4.81 -46.45 15.54
N LEU A 601 4.52 -45.38 16.30
CA LEU A 601 3.93 -45.45 17.63
C LEU A 601 2.51 -44.86 17.61
N ILE A 602 1.51 -45.70 17.86
CA ILE A 602 0.08 -45.36 17.78
C ILE A 602 -0.58 -45.61 19.13
N TYR A 603 -0.96 -44.56 19.85
CA TYR A 603 -1.59 -44.68 21.17
C TYR A 603 -2.53 -43.51 21.48
N ASN A 604 -3.48 -43.71 22.38
CA ASN A 604 -4.42 -42.70 22.84
C ASN A 604 -5.26 -42.06 21.71
N ASN A 605 -5.57 -42.80 20.64
CA ASN A 605 -6.45 -42.32 19.56
C ASN A 605 -7.87 -42.85 19.74
N TYR A 606 -8.84 -42.16 19.16
CA TYR A 606 -10.25 -42.57 19.12
C TYR A 606 -10.62 -43.04 17.71
N PHE A 607 -10.82 -44.35 17.54
CA PHE A 607 -11.19 -44.96 16.27
C PHE A 607 -12.67 -45.35 16.21
N ASN A 608 -13.42 -44.70 15.31
CA ASN A 608 -14.82 -44.99 15.06
C ASN A 608 -15.15 -45.05 13.56
N ASN A 609 -14.74 -46.15 12.92
CA ASN A 609 -14.94 -46.43 11.50
C ASN A 609 -15.42 -47.87 11.33
N THR A 610 -16.03 -48.18 10.19
CA THR A 610 -16.42 -49.56 9.85
C THR A 610 -15.24 -50.53 9.91
N ASN A 611 -14.06 -50.09 9.45
CA ASN A 611 -12.80 -50.76 9.70
C ASN A 611 -11.84 -49.77 10.38
N ASN A 612 -11.47 -50.02 11.63
CA ASN A 612 -10.72 -49.03 12.41
C ASN A 612 -9.27 -48.87 11.95
N ALA A 613 -8.51 -49.96 11.85
CA ALA A 613 -7.12 -49.91 11.39
C ALA A 613 -6.68 -51.17 10.64
N TYR A 614 -5.73 -51.05 9.72
CA TYR A 614 -5.01 -52.17 9.10
C TYR A 614 -3.52 -51.93 9.22
N ASP A 615 -2.79 -52.97 9.60
CA ASP A 615 -1.34 -52.95 9.76
C ASP A 615 -0.76 -54.35 9.50
N ASP A 616 0.10 -54.47 8.49
CA ASP A 616 0.88 -55.66 8.18
C ASP A 616 2.40 -55.44 8.32
N GLY A 617 2.81 -54.33 8.94
CA GLY A 617 4.18 -54.01 9.32
C GLY A 617 4.49 -54.34 10.78
N ASN A 618 5.56 -53.72 11.30
CA ASN A 618 6.05 -53.84 12.67
C ASN A 618 5.87 -52.51 13.42
N ASN A 619 4.66 -52.27 13.90
CA ASN A 619 4.31 -51.04 14.62
C ASN A 619 3.88 -51.31 16.07
N THR A 620 3.90 -50.27 16.89
CA THR A 620 3.53 -50.35 18.31
C THR A 620 2.21 -49.63 18.56
N TRP A 621 1.21 -50.33 19.09
CA TRP A 621 -0.17 -49.86 19.24
C TRP A 621 -0.56 -49.44 20.67
N ASN A 622 0.40 -49.37 21.59
CA ASN A 622 0.18 -48.90 22.95
C ASN A 622 1.50 -48.43 23.58
N ILE A 623 1.41 -47.62 24.62
CA ILE A 623 2.52 -47.33 25.53
C ILE A 623 2.35 -48.12 26.83
N THR A 624 3.38 -48.12 27.69
CA THR A 624 3.24 -48.63 29.06
C THR A 624 2.16 -47.83 29.80
N LYS A 625 1.30 -48.53 30.55
CA LYS A 625 0.28 -47.91 31.41
C LYS A 625 0.89 -46.77 32.22
N THR A 626 0.43 -45.55 31.93
CA THR A 626 0.96 -44.32 32.51
C THR A 626 -0.20 -43.47 33.02
N PHE A 627 -0.08 -42.93 34.24
CA PHE A 627 -1.11 -42.05 34.78
C PHE A 627 -1.23 -40.78 33.93
N GLY A 628 -2.44 -40.45 33.49
CA GLY A 628 -2.70 -39.32 32.59
C GLY A 628 -4.09 -39.40 31.97
N THR A 629 -4.68 -38.24 31.66
CA THR A 629 -6.01 -38.19 31.06
C THR A 629 -5.96 -38.65 29.61
N ASN A 630 -6.69 -39.72 29.30
CA ASN A 630 -6.77 -40.28 27.96
C ASN A 630 -7.91 -39.66 27.12
N ILE A 631 -7.97 -40.02 25.83
CA ILE A 631 -8.88 -39.44 24.83
C ILE A 631 -10.38 -39.65 25.13
N ILE A 632 -10.72 -40.59 26.01
CA ILE A 632 -12.09 -40.83 26.49
C ILE A 632 -12.32 -40.37 27.94
N ASN A 633 -11.44 -39.50 28.47
CA ASN A 633 -11.46 -38.96 29.82
C ASN A 633 -11.19 -39.98 30.96
N GLY A 634 -10.56 -41.11 30.66
CA GLY A 634 -10.06 -42.05 31.67
C GLY A 634 -8.74 -41.60 32.31
N SER A 635 -8.36 -42.23 33.43
CA SER A 635 -7.22 -41.80 34.27
C SER A 635 -5.85 -42.34 33.86
N TYR A 636 -5.80 -43.25 32.88
CA TYR A 636 -4.56 -43.85 32.41
C TYR A 636 -4.44 -43.78 30.89
N LEU A 637 -3.26 -43.41 30.41
CA LEU A 637 -2.80 -43.64 29.06
C LEU A 637 -2.32 -45.09 28.93
N GLY A 638 -2.51 -45.66 27.74
CA GLY A 638 -2.10 -47.03 27.42
C GLY A 638 -2.18 -47.21 25.91
N GLY A 639 -3.27 -47.81 25.44
CA GLY A 639 -3.57 -48.04 24.03
C GLY A 639 -4.54 -47.03 23.45
N ASN A 640 -5.38 -47.48 22.53
CA ASN A 640 -6.33 -46.68 21.78
C ASN A 640 -7.77 -47.05 22.16
N PHE A 641 -8.71 -46.13 21.92
CA PHE A 641 -10.13 -46.44 21.98
C PHE A 641 -10.62 -46.98 20.64
N TRP A 642 -11.38 -48.07 20.70
CA TRP A 642 -11.89 -48.78 19.53
C TRP A 642 -13.40 -48.95 19.65
N SER A 643 -14.14 -48.39 18.70
CA SER A 643 -15.60 -48.51 18.61
C SER A 643 -16.13 -49.95 18.50
N ASP A 644 -15.27 -50.89 18.10
CA ASP A 644 -15.59 -52.32 17.88
C ASP A 644 -14.96 -53.25 18.93
N TYR A 645 -14.27 -52.71 19.94
CA TYR A 645 -13.72 -53.52 21.04
C TYR A 645 -14.83 -54.00 21.97
N ALA A 646 -14.95 -55.33 22.10
CA ALA A 646 -15.97 -56.00 22.91
C ALA A 646 -15.40 -56.61 24.21
N GLY A 647 -14.12 -56.41 24.50
CA GLY A 647 -13.49 -56.91 25.70
C GLY A 647 -13.91 -56.12 26.96
N SER A 648 -13.43 -56.56 28.11
CA SER A 648 -13.85 -56.06 29.43
C SER A 648 -12.68 -55.54 30.24
N ASP A 649 -12.93 -54.48 31.01
CA ASP A 649 -12.05 -53.97 32.07
C ASP A 649 -12.43 -54.68 33.39
N THR A 650 -11.61 -55.65 33.79
CA THR A 650 -11.85 -56.50 34.97
C THR A 650 -11.30 -55.91 36.25
N ASN A 651 -10.31 -55.03 36.14
CA ASN A 651 -9.60 -54.45 37.28
C ASN A 651 -10.08 -53.02 37.61
N GLY A 652 -10.88 -52.41 36.73
CA GLY A 652 -11.54 -51.11 36.92
C GLY A 652 -10.62 -49.92 36.67
N ASP A 653 -9.51 -50.10 35.95
CA ASP A 653 -8.55 -49.02 35.66
C ASP A 653 -8.84 -48.27 34.36
N GLY A 654 -9.89 -48.64 33.63
CA GLY A 654 -10.28 -48.04 32.35
C GLY A 654 -9.51 -48.58 31.14
N LEU A 655 -8.71 -49.64 31.31
CA LEU A 655 -8.02 -50.36 30.25
C LEU A 655 -8.63 -51.77 30.10
N GLY A 656 -8.73 -52.26 28.88
CA GLY A 656 -9.25 -53.59 28.59
C GLY A 656 -8.28 -54.68 29.04
N ASP A 657 -8.79 -55.70 29.73
CA ASP A 657 -8.03 -56.84 30.25
C ASP A 657 -8.25 -58.14 29.44
N THR A 658 -9.23 -58.17 28.53
CA THR A 658 -9.57 -59.35 27.71
C THR A 658 -9.38 -59.09 26.22
N ASP A 659 -9.33 -60.16 25.42
CA ASP A 659 -9.13 -60.08 23.96
C ASP A 659 -7.84 -59.34 23.55
N LEU A 660 -6.76 -59.62 24.29
CA LEU A 660 -5.43 -59.02 24.11
C LEU A 660 -4.45 -59.97 23.39
N PRO A 661 -3.55 -59.45 22.52
CA PRO A 661 -3.59 -58.08 22.01
C PRO A 661 -4.80 -57.90 21.10
N TYR A 662 -5.44 -56.73 21.20
CA TYR A 662 -6.57 -56.43 20.35
C TYR A 662 -6.12 -56.01 18.96
N ASN A 663 -6.62 -56.70 17.93
CA ASN A 663 -6.18 -56.52 16.54
C ASN A 663 -7.18 -55.76 15.64
N CYS A 664 -8.31 -55.31 16.19
CA CYS A 664 -9.41 -54.57 15.53
C CYS A 664 -10.04 -55.19 14.26
N SER A 665 -11.18 -54.63 13.82
CA SER A 665 -11.93 -55.07 12.61
C SER A 665 -11.15 -55.01 11.30
N GLY A 666 -10.12 -54.18 11.20
CA GLY A 666 -9.37 -54.00 9.96
C GLY A 666 -8.10 -54.84 9.83
N ASN A 667 -7.77 -55.68 10.83
CA ASN A 667 -6.61 -56.58 10.90
C ASN A 667 -5.26 -55.90 11.14
N ILE A 668 -4.83 -55.88 12.41
CA ILE A 668 -3.45 -55.62 12.85
C ILE A 668 -2.74 -56.98 12.97
N ALA A 669 -1.76 -57.23 12.11
CA ALA A 669 -1.09 -58.53 12.01
C ALA A 669 -0.04 -58.75 13.11
N ASN A 670 0.69 -57.69 13.50
CA ASN A 670 1.78 -57.76 14.47
C ASN A 670 1.60 -56.71 15.58
N GLY A 671 2.02 -57.03 16.80
CA GLY A 671 1.99 -56.12 17.94
C GLY A 671 0.62 -56.08 18.63
N GLY A 672 -0.39 -55.56 17.92
CA GLY A 672 -1.75 -55.31 18.41
C GLY A 672 -1.82 -54.43 19.67
N ASP A 673 -3.01 -54.02 20.09
CA ASP A 673 -3.19 -53.14 21.24
C ASP A 673 -3.32 -53.94 22.54
N TRP A 674 -2.33 -53.83 23.43
CA TRP A 674 -2.32 -54.49 24.74
C TRP A 674 -3.03 -53.72 25.85
N HIS A 675 -3.40 -52.47 25.60
CA HIS A 675 -4.10 -51.63 26.58
C HIS A 675 -5.28 -50.86 25.95
N PRO A 676 -6.25 -51.54 25.28
CA PRO A 676 -7.41 -50.89 24.69
C PRO A 676 -8.13 -50.02 25.72
N LEU A 677 -8.51 -48.80 25.35
CA LEU A 677 -9.25 -47.92 26.24
C LEU A 677 -10.71 -48.36 26.30
N VAL A 678 -11.24 -48.55 27.50
CA VAL A 678 -12.64 -48.92 27.73
C VAL A 678 -13.33 -47.76 28.42
N THR A 679 -14.48 -47.34 27.92
CA THR A 679 -15.31 -46.36 28.63
C THR A 679 -15.60 -46.90 30.02
N PRO A 680 -15.27 -46.16 31.10
CA PRO A 680 -15.50 -46.65 32.44
C PRO A 680 -16.96 -47.06 32.55
N SER A 681 -17.20 -48.30 33.00
CA SER A 681 -18.53 -48.66 33.46
C SER A 681 -18.93 -47.59 34.48
N ALA A 682 -20.06 -46.91 34.25
CA ALA A 682 -20.52 -45.87 35.17
C ALA A 682 -20.45 -46.48 36.58
N PRO A 683 -19.71 -45.87 37.54
CA PRO A 683 -19.52 -46.50 38.82
C PRO A 683 -20.89 -46.78 39.41
N SER A 684 -21.15 -48.03 39.77
CA SER A 684 -22.35 -48.37 40.53
C SER A 684 -22.28 -47.59 41.85
N ILE A 685 -23.09 -46.54 41.94
CA ILE A 685 -23.34 -45.89 43.22
C ILE A 685 -24.24 -46.86 43.98
N ASP A 686 -23.65 -47.63 44.90
CA ASP A 686 -24.42 -48.60 45.68
C ASP A 686 -25.39 -47.89 46.62
N TYR A 687 -24.94 -46.79 47.24
CA TYR A 687 -25.76 -45.91 48.05
C TYR A 687 -25.04 -44.57 48.30
N ILE A 688 -25.85 -43.52 48.53
CA ILE A 688 -25.39 -42.21 48.99
C ILE A 688 -25.71 -42.13 50.48
N THR A 689 -24.74 -41.77 51.31
CA THR A 689 -25.03 -41.36 52.69
C THR A 689 -25.15 -39.85 52.73
N ILE A 690 -26.18 -39.39 53.42
CA ILE A 690 -26.46 -37.98 53.67
C ILE A 690 -26.27 -37.78 55.16
N THR A 691 -25.31 -36.94 55.53
CA THR A 691 -25.05 -36.59 56.93
C THR A 691 -25.45 -35.14 57.15
N PHE A 692 -26.33 -34.91 58.13
CA PHE A 692 -26.65 -33.57 58.60
C PHE A 692 -25.56 -33.12 59.56
N GLY A 693 -24.92 -31.99 59.29
CA GLY A 693 -24.02 -31.37 60.25
C GLY A 693 -24.80 -30.95 61.49
N THR A 694 -24.38 -31.40 62.67
CA THR A 694 -24.92 -30.92 63.94
C THR A 694 -24.25 -29.59 64.28
N GLU A 695 -24.78 -28.48 63.77
CA GLU A 695 -24.49 -27.19 64.35
C GLU A 695 -25.75 -26.53 64.90
N ASN A 696 -25.71 -26.40 66.23
CA ASN A 696 -26.32 -25.42 67.11
C ASN A 696 -27.83 -25.53 67.42
N GLU A 697 -28.08 -25.58 68.73
CA GLU A 697 -29.39 -25.50 69.39
C GLU A 697 -30.26 -24.37 68.80
N ILE A 698 -31.50 -24.69 68.47
CA ILE A 698 -32.52 -23.72 68.04
C ILE A 698 -32.99 -22.93 69.27
N PRO A 699 -32.82 -21.60 69.36
CA PRO A 699 -33.40 -20.82 70.45
C PRO A 699 -34.92 -20.67 70.27
N PRO A 700 -35.71 -20.59 71.36
CA PRO A 700 -37.15 -20.39 71.26
C PRO A 700 -37.47 -18.92 70.91
N GLY A 701 -37.77 -18.64 69.64
CA GLY A 701 -38.27 -17.33 69.22
C GLY A 701 -38.47 -17.17 67.70
N ASN A 702 -39.72 -16.94 67.30
CA ASN A 702 -40.22 -16.51 65.97
C ASN A 702 -39.40 -16.90 64.71
N MET A 703 -39.83 -17.98 64.05
CA MET A 703 -39.34 -18.39 62.74
C MET A 703 -39.88 -17.49 61.62
N SER A 704 -39.13 -16.45 61.23
CA SER A 704 -39.41 -15.68 60.00
C SER A 704 -38.17 -15.40 59.13
N THR A 705 -37.05 -16.08 59.37
CA THR A 705 -35.85 -16.00 58.51
C THR A 705 -35.36 -17.41 58.22
N GLY A 706 -35.10 -17.71 56.95
CA GLY A 706 -34.78 -19.05 56.46
C GLY A 706 -33.58 -19.69 57.17
N PHE A 707 -33.71 -20.98 57.49
CA PHE A 707 -32.61 -21.81 57.98
C PHE A 707 -31.93 -22.47 56.78
N THR A 708 -30.61 -22.31 56.68
CA THR A 708 -29.77 -23.05 55.73
C THR A 708 -29.14 -24.21 56.48
N PHE A 709 -29.43 -25.45 56.09
CA PHE A 709 -28.67 -26.62 56.54
C PHE A 709 -27.60 -26.94 55.50
N THR A 710 -26.35 -27.09 55.94
CA THR A 710 -25.29 -27.65 55.11
C THR A 710 -25.39 -29.17 55.19
N MET A 711 -25.79 -29.81 54.08
CA MET A 711 -25.83 -31.26 53.96
C MET A 711 -24.57 -31.74 53.25
N TYR A 712 -23.92 -32.78 53.80
CA TYR A 712 -22.80 -33.44 53.15
C TYR A 712 -23.29 -34.76 52.56
N ALA A 713 -23.15 -34.91 51.24
CA ALA A 713 -23.41 -36.16 50.54
C ALA A 713 -22.07 -36.82 50.17
N THR A 714 -21.89 -38.05 50.65
CA THR A 714 -20.72 -38.87 50.32
C THR A 714 -21.21 -40.13 49.61
N ALA A 715 -20.77 -40.32 48.37
CA ALA A 715 -21.05 -41.50 47.58
C ALA A 715 -20.06 -42.63 47.92
N PHE A 716 -20.59 -43.84 48.07
CA PHE A 716 -19.81 -45.04 48.40
C PHE A 716 -19.94 -46.09 47.31
N ASN A 717 -18.84 -46.76 47.01
CA ASN A 717 -18.76 -47.92 46.15
C ASN A 717 -18.16 -49.10 46.94
N THR A 718 -18.89 -50.21 47.05
CA THR A 718 -18.49 -51.37 47.84
C THR A 718 -17.39 -52.21 47.19
N SER A 719 -17.09 -52.02 45.90
CA SER A 719 -16.04 -52.78 45.18
C SER A 719 -14.63 -52.21 45.38
N THR A 720 -14.46 -50.91 45.65
CA THR A 720 -13.13 -50.24 45.72
C THR A 720 -12.65 -49.88 47.13
N LYS A 721 -13.44 -50.17 48.18
CA LYS A 721 -13.11 -49.87 49.61
C LYS A 721 -12.56 -48.46 49.85
N GLY A 722 -13.09 -47.43 49.18
CA GLY A 722 -12.69 -46.04 49.38
C GLY A 722 -13.84 -45.07 49.13
N SER A 723 -13.92 -44.00 49.94
CA SER A 723 -14.90 -42.92 49.73
C SER A 723 -14.54 -42.12 48.48
N LEU A 724 -15.52 -41.81 47.62
CA LEU A 724 -15.30 -41.00 46.40
C LEU A 724 -15.20 -39.48 46.66
N GLY A 725 -15.01 -39.06 47.92
CA GLY A 725 -14.94 -37.65 48.30
C GLY A 725 -16.31 -36.94 48.34
N PRO A 726 -16.38 -35.72 48.89
CA PRO A 726 -17.62 -34.97 49.00
C PRO A 726 -18.09 -34.50 47.62
N ILE A 727 -19.34 -34.81 47.26
CA ILE A 727 -19.96 -34.31 46.04
C ILE A 727 -20.66 -32.97 46.39
N PRO A 728 -20.31 -31.85 45.74
CA PRO A 728 -21.05 -30.61 45.93
C PRO A 728 -22.43 -30.75 45.28
N VAL A 729 -23.49 -30.77 46.10
CA VAL A 729 -24.87 -30.80 45.62
C VAL A 729 -25.48 -29.41 45.82
N ASN A 730 -25.89 -28.76 44.74
CA ASN A 730 -26.61 -27.49 44.80
C ASN A 730 -28.10 -27.78 44.99
N TRP A 731 -28.68 -27.31 46.08
CA TRP A 731 -30.11 -27.44 46.37
C TRP A 731 -30.78 -26.08 46.28
N SER A 732 -31.95 -26.03 45.65
CA SER A 732 -32.86 -24.89 45.76
C SER A 732 -34.19 -25.37 46.33
N ILE A 733 -34.66 -24.71 47.38
CA ILE A 733 -36.00 -24.95 47.93
C ILE A 733 -36.95 -23.98 47.24
N ALA A 734 -37.89 -24.49 46.46
CA ALA A 734 -38.97 -23.69 45.90
C ALA A 734 -40.28 -23.96 46.67
N ASN A 735 -40.76 -22.91 47.33
CA ASN A 735 -42.09 -22.68 47.91
C ASN A 735 -42.57 -23.44 49.15
N TYR A 736 -43.15 -22.64 50.05
CA TYR A 736 -43.70 -22.99 51.35
C TYR A 736 -45.12 -23.56 51.23
N GLY A 737 -45.29 -24.79 51.69
CA GLY A 737 -46.56 -25.49 51.85
C GLY A 737 -46.31 -26.91 52.34
N SER A 738 -47.26 -27.51 53.06
CA SER A 738 -47.14 -28.74 53.86
C SER A 738 -46.82 -30.05 53.09
N ASN A 739 -46.25 -29.96 51.89
CA ASN A 739 -45.65 -31.05 51.12
C ASN A 739 -44.42 -30.50 50.38
N ALA A 740 -43.25 -30.53 51.02
CA ALA A 740 -41.99 -30.22 50.36
C ALA A 740 -41.52 -31.45 49.56
N SER A 741 -41.50 -31.34 48.23
CA SER A 741 -40.86 -32.34 47.36
C SER A 741 -39.43 -31.92 47.03
N ILE A 742 -38.48 -32.77 47.39
CA ILE A 742 -37.08 -32.64 46.99
C ILE A 742 -36.94 -33.15 45.55
N ASN A 743 -36.50 -32.29 44.63
CA ASN A 743 -36.10 -32.71 43.29
C ASN A 743 -34.58 -32.81 43.24
N THR A 744 -34.06 -34.04 43.17
CA THR A 744 -32.65 -34.31 42.86
C THR A 744 -32.54 -34.69 41.39
N SER A 745 -31.72 -34.00 40.61
CA SER A 745 -31.39 -34.41 39.24
C SER A 745 -30.32 -35.51 39.24
N PHE A 746 -30.73 -36.73 39.57
CA PHE A 746 -30.07 -37.95 39.10
C PHE A 746 -31.15 -38.81 38.45
N GLY A 747 -30.87 -39.43 37.31
CA GLY A 747 -31.84 -40.12 36.44
C GLY A 747 -32.51 -41.38 37.02
N THR A 748 -32.62 -41.52 38.34
CA THR A 748 -33.35 -42.59 39.01
C THR A 748 -34.19 -42.03 40.16
N SER A 749 -35.49 -42.30 40.11
CA SER A 749 -36.46 -41.92 41.15
C SER A 749 -36.21 -42.73 42.43
N VAL A 750 -35.79 -42.08 43.51
CA VAL A 750 -35.72 -42.69 44.85
C VAL A 750 -37.05 -42.44 45.59
N LEU A 751 -37.82 -43.50 45.80
CA LEU A 751 -39.03 -43.50 46.62
C LEU A 751 -38.63 -43.73 48.09
N PHE A 752 -38.87 -42.74 48.96
CA PHE A 752 -38.78 -42.96 50.41
C PHE A 752 -40.03 -43.70 50.89
N SER A 753 -39.86 -44.93 51.38
CA SER A 753 -40.91 -45.60 52.18
C SER A 753 -40.75 -45.19 53.64
N SER A 754 -41.75 -44.53 54.21
CA SER A 754 -41.76 -44.12 55.61
C SER A 754 -42.06 -45.32 56.52
N GLY A 755 -41.01 -45.86 57.16
CA GLY A 755 -41.12 -46.73 58.32
C GLY A 755 -41.22 -45.88 59.60
N THR A 756 -42.18 -46.24 60.45
CA THR A 756 -42.67 -45.57 61.67
C THR A 756 -41.66 -45.35 62.81
N GLN A 757 -41.82 -44.17 63.46
CA GLN A 757 -41.80 -43.85 64.90
C GLN A 757 -40.55 -44.08 65.79
N ASN A 758 -39.98 -42.97 66.31
CA ASN A 758 -40.14 -42.43 67.68
C ASN A 758 -38.84 -41.82 68.21
N GLY A 759 -38.95 -40.63 68.84
CA GLY A 759 -37.91 -39.98 69.64
C GLY A 759 -37.65 -38.56 69.21
#